data_AF-A0A381SLR5-F1
#
_entry.id   AF-A0A381SLR5-F1
#
_cell.length_a   1.000
_cell.length_b   1.000
_cell.length_c   1.000
_cell.angle_alpha   90.00
_cell.angle_beta   90.00
_cell.angle_gamma   90.00
#
_symmetry.space_group_name_H-M   'P 1'
#
loop_
_entity.id
_entity.type
_entity.pdbx_description
1 polymer ?
#
loop_
_entity_poly.entity_id
_entity_poly.type
_entity_poly.pdbx_seq_one_letter_code
_entity_poly.pdbx_strand_id
1 'polypeptide(L)'
;MKNYNKLLSLLITVALVYWGCEEPIEQEDETIPLRNSLNDPDMGDVGSLSGYFFNFANGFNIKYNRYDANSVNNPDLFDPEEDTLNFRSYAAYTLENGESNLTGYEVITPEMIADSGYADLTPIDSLRKNSVTNDNKVTFNSEKLTNINGLNWDYGYERYLASTNVQPSVAYDSTFVDILDSLYQEAVVDTADTTAEGIMFIDRFERAERSGSISSRDTVMVHYFEFTQKIFGLDSLVFKENTDCNSNGIWDDAEEIVTDASGCPEGTVFIEINDTTKFCDRGNGLWDEAEVYFDKNGDFTFSGDEPLEDRNCNGIWDDAEEKLNDINGDGDSTDVINGVKEFIDRGNNKYDYAEEFIDSNNNTVYNEGSDDELLKFREDERPANFLVSYDNYPDLNEPRKLLNIYPGDSLLTRFGIVYRDLIKEITTRDTVTREIEDIDSVITLYTNKIITVTDEEFTTSNSYNIAKAEWNGIDPATSADIREYDYHFFRQGESEGHIYQLIHPSYFKHYGYHDNIDDIINGSPLAFTDEENKFWYETFARGDILFYSVGNNLRDGELVETDTTMVTQFGDYHIEESYAVNTDTISIAGTTYPCFRVTRIMTMTLLGNGVEYGERNVSWLADGIGVVKDAVYTRWSEPFWSSGEDWELFSVLELAEFRPLAKQVNLGKMLTQQNTIKFDDLEHVAEFDNDPYRISRKIGIQRIGQPVLQEDF
;
A
#
# COMPACT_ATOMS: atom_id res chain seq x y z
N MET A 1 -46.40 -16.23 -28.10
CA MET A 1 -45.50 -15.07 -27.93
C MET A 1 -45.30 -14.70 -26.44
N LYS A 2 -45.07 -15.67 -25.52
CA LYS A 2 -44.76 -15.38 -24.10
C LYS A 2 -43.64 -16.25 -23.47
N ASN A 3 -43.16 -17.28 -24.17
CA ASN A 3 -42.10 -18.18 -23.65
C ASN A 3 -40.69 -17.89 -24.20
N TYR A 4 -40.53 -16.90 -25.10
CA TYR A 4 -39.21 -16.54 -25.64
C TYR A 4 -38.44 -15.55 -24.74
N ASN A 5 -39.13 -14.71 -23.96
CA ASN A 5 -38.49 -13.73 -23.08
C ASN A 5 -37.95 -14.35 -21.77
N LYS A 6 -38.53 -15.45 -21.29
CA LYS A 6 -38.02 -16.17 -20.10
C LYS A 6 -36.74 -16.95 -20.40
N LEU A 7 -36.61 -17.51 -21.61
CA LEU A 7 -35.38 -18.22 -22.02
C LEU A 7 -34.21 -17.24 -22.25
N LEU A 8 -34.49 -16.05 -22.80
CA LEU A 8 -33.49 -15.00 -23.02
C LEU A 8 -33.03 -14.35 -21.70
N SER A 9 -33.93 -14.19 -20.73
CA SER A 9 -33.57 -13.67 -19.40
C SER A 9 -32.77 -14.67 -18.55
N LEU A 10 -32.98 -15.97 -18.75
CA LEU A 10 -32.21 -17.03 -18.08
C LEU A 10 -30.80 -17.20 -18.70
N LEU A 11 -30.67 -17.00 -20.01
CA LEU A 11 -29.37 -17.01 -20.72
C LEU A 11 -28.50 -15.78 -20.40
N ILE A 12 -29.12 -14.62 -20.15
CA ILE A 12 -28.39 -13.39 -19.76
C ILE A 12 -27.97 -13.43 -18.27
N THR A 13 -28.70 -14.13 -17.40
CA THR A 13 -28.33 -14.29 -15.99
C THR A 13 -27.28 -15.38 -15.77
N VAL A 14 -27.27 -16.46 -16.56
CA VAL A 14 -26.20 -17.47 -16.52
C VAL A 14 -24.88 -16.95 -17.12
N ALA A 15 -24.94 -15.96 -18.03
CA ALA A 15 -23.75 -15.28 -18.56
C ALA A 15 -23.13 -14.25 -17.60
N LEU A 16 -23.86 -13.81 -16.56
CA LEU A 16 -23.38 -12.83 -15.57
C LEU A 16 -22.78 -13.47 -14.30
N VAL A 17 -22.83 -14.80 -14.16
CA VAL A 17 -22.28 -15.54 -12.99
C VAL A 17 -20.96 -16.28 -13.32
N TYR A 18 -20.45 -16.14 -14.54
CA TYR A 18 -19.12 -16.65 -14.95
C TYR A 18 -18.04 -15.54 -15.07
N TRP A 19 -18.28 -14.37 -14.50
CA TRP A 19 -17.27 -13.31 -14.35
C TRP A 19 -16.94 -13.05 -12.87
N GLY A 20 -16.37 -14.05 -12.23
CA GLY A 20 -15.79 -13.93 -10.90
C GLY A 20 -14.67 -14.93 -10.73
N CYS A 21 -13.44 -14.43 -10.60
CA CYS A 21 -12.17 -15.14 -10.44
C CYS A 21 -11.66 -15.86 -11.70
N GLU A 22 -11.21 -15.08 -12.69
CA GLU A 22 -9.90 -15.38 -13.28
C GLU A 22 -8.88 -14.89 -12.24
N GLU A 23 -8.06 -15.79 -11.70
CA GLU A 23 -6.82 -15.39 -11.03
C GLU A 23 -6.09 -14.43 -11.99
N PRO A 24 -5.53 -13.31 -11.50
CA PRO A 24 -4.72 -12.48 -12.37
C PRO A 24 -3.63 -13.38 -12.92
N ILE A 25 -3.67 -13.59 -14.24
CA ILE A 25 -2.55 -14.14 -14.97
C ILE A 25 -1.39 -13.24 -14.57
N GLU A 26 -0.40 -13.80 -13.88
CA GLU A 26 0.91 -13.15 -13.76
C GLU A 26 1.30 -12.79 -15.19
N GLN A 27 1.14 -11.51 -15.52
CA GLN A 27 1.92 -10.94 -16.60
C GLN A 27 3.34 -11.18 -16.11
N GLU A 28 4.02 -12.16 -16.70
CA GLU A 28 5.45 -12.01 -16.94
C GLU A 28 5.58 -10.59 -17.46
N ASP A 29 6.15 -9.69 -16.66
CA ASP A 29 6.55 -8.38 -17.14
C ASP A 29 7.34 -8.64 -18.41
N GLU A 30 6.77 -8.27 -19.56
CA GLU A 30 7.51 -8.25 -20.80
C GLU A 30 8.67 -7.29 -20.53
N THR A 31 9.85 -7.83 -20.25
CA THR A 31 11.07 -7.05 -20.12
C THR A 31 11.21 -6.29 -21.43
N ILE A 32 10.84 -5.01 -21.44
CA ILE A 32 10.99 -4.17 -22.61
C ILE A 32 12.50 -4.11 -22.84
N PRO A 33 13.01 -4.60 -23.98
CA PRO A 33 14.45 -4.62 -24.19
C PRO A 33 14.96 -3.18 -24.19
N LEU A 34 15.95 -2.92 -23.33
CA LEU A 34 16.66 -1.64 -23.27
C LEU A 34 17.13 -1.24 -24.67
N ARG A 35 16.96 0.03 -25.02
CA ARG A 35 17.35 0.54 -26.33
C ARG A 35 18.78 1.06 -26.30
N ASN A 36 19.60 0.62 -27.26
CA ASN A 36 20.95 1.11 -27.45
C ASN A 36 21.24 1.30 -28.94
N SER A 37 21.50 2.54 -29.35
CA SER A 37 21.80 2.92 -30.74
C SER A 37 23.29 3.12 -31.04
N LEU A 38 24.20 2.89 -30.09
CA LEU A 38 25.64 3.16 -30.28
C LEU A 38 26.22 2.38 -31.47
N ASN A 39 25.69 1.19 -31.72
CA ASN A 39 26.09 0.33 -32.84
C ASN A 39 25.33 0.60 -34.15
N ASP A 40 24.35 1.51 -34.18
CA ASP A 40 23.60 1.85 -35.38
C ASP A 40 24.46 2.73 -36.32
N PRO A 41 24.74 2.30 -37.57
CA PRO A 41 25.52 3.08 -38.51
C PRO A 41 24.75 4.24 -39.16
N ASP A 42 23.41 4.22 -39.18
CA ASP A 42 22.55 5.16 -39.93
C ASP A 42 21.83 6.12 -38.97
N MET A 43 22.51 7.20 -38.59
CA MET A 43 21.98 8.23 -37.69
C MET A 43 21.72 9.57 -38.41
N GLY A 44 21.07 10.51 -37.73
CA GLY A 44 20.77 11.84 -38.27
C GLY A 44 22.01 12.74 -38.38
N ASP A 45 21.86 14.03 -38.10
CA ASP A 45 22.98 14.97 -38.16
C ASP A 45 24.12 14.57 -37.20
N VAL A 46 25.37 14.80 -37.62
CA VAL A 46 26.57 14.41 -36.88
C VAL A 46 27.43 15.65 -36.60
N GLY A 47 27.84 15.84 -35.35
CA GLY A 47 28.71 16.94 -34.92
C GLY A 47 29.91 16.45 -34.13
N SER A 48 31.09 17.03 -34.36
CA SER A 48 32.28 16.64 -33.60
C SER A 48 32.18 17.07 -32.14
N LEU A 49 32.40 16.12 -31.23
CA LEU A 49 32.35 16.37 -29.78
C LEU A 49 33.32 17.48 -29.36
N SER A 50 34.47 17.59 -30.02
CA SER A 50 35.47 18.66 -29.78
C SER A 50 35.00 20.07 -30.17
N GLY A 51 34.00 20.18 -31.05
CA GLY A 51 33.36 21.45 -31.43
C GLY A 51 32.19 21.79 -30.52
N TYR A 52 31.44 20.78 -30.07
CA TYR A 52 30.21 20.96 -29.30
C TYR A 52 30.38 20.88 -27.77
N PHE A 53 31.48 20.31 -27.27
CA PHE A 53 31.85 20.32 -25.86
C PHE A 53 32.97 21.34 -25.58
N PHE A 54 33.27 21.59 -24.31
CA PHE A 54 34.22 22.63 -23.93
C PHE A 54 35.66 22.34 -24.39
N ASN A 55 36.36 23.39 -24.82
CA ASN A 55 37.76 23.32 -25.22
C ASN A 55 38.72 23.60 -24.05
N PHE A 56 39.24 22.54 -23.43
CA PHE A 56 40.18 22.65 -22.31
C PHE A 56 41.62 23.01 -22.72
N ALA A 57 42.00 22.84 -23.98
CA ALA A 57 43.39 23.03 -24.41
C ALA A 57 43.89 24.47 -24.25
N ASN A 58 43.01 25.47 -24.40
CA ASN A 58 43.35 26.89 -24.22
C ASN A 58 42.77 27.51 -22.95
N GLY A 59 41.96 26.75 -22.20
CA GLY A 59 41.12 27.25 -21.14
C GLY A 59 39.94 28.09 -21.65
N PHE A 60 38.94 28.28 -20.80
CA PHE A 60 37.76 29.12 -21.03
C PHE A 60 37.31 29.80 -19.74
N ASN A 61 36.54 30.87 -19.89
CA ASN A 61 35.78 31.50 -18.81
C ASN A 61 34.40 31.91 -19.35
N ILE A 62 33.36 31.25 -18.85
CA ILE A 62 31.98 31.40 -19.33
C ILE A 62 31.13 31.93 -18.18
N LYS A 63 30.38 33.00 -18.43
CA LYS A 63 29.38 33.53 -17.50
C LYS A 63 28.00 33.06 -17.94
N TYR A 64 27.27 32.42 -17.02
CA TYR A 64 25.87 32.04 -17.18
C TYR A 64 24.99 32.92 -16.30
N ASN A 65 23.79 33.24 -16.78
CA ASN A 65 22.69 33.65 -15.92
C ASN A 65 22.10 32.38 -15.29
N ARG A 66 21.95 32.36 -13.96
CA ARG A 66 21.41 31.22 -13.22
C ARG A 66 20.02 31.57 -12.71
N TYR A 67 19.01 30.86 -13.20
CA TYR A 67 17.66 30.97 -12.72
C TYR A 67 17.37 29.81 -11.76
N ASP A 68 17.00 30.11 -10.52
CA ASP A 68 16.37 29.12 -9.65
C ASP A 68 14.89 28.92 -10.04
N ALA A 69 14.25 27.89 -9.46
CA ALA A 69 12.86 27.58 -9.79
C ALA A 69 11.89 28.77 -9.54
N ASN A 70 12.15 29.57 -8.50
CA ASN A 70 11.29 30.71 -8.14
C ASN A 70 11.42 31.85 -9.14
N SER A 71 12.64 32.11 -9.60
CA SER A 71 13.00 33.17 -10.55
C SER A 71 12.53 32.85 -11.96
N VAL A 72 12.46 31.57 -12.34
CA VAL A 72 11.82 31.15 -13.59
C VAL A 72 10.31 31.43 -13.56
N ASN A 73 9.65 31.15 -12.43
CA ASN A 73 8.22 31.39 -12.27
C ASN A 73 7.88 32.88 -12.04
N ASN A 74 8.81 33.64 -11.44
CA ASN A 74 8.66 35.05 -11.13
C ASN A 74 9.90 35.83 -11.65
N PRO A 75 9.89 36.27 -12.92
CA PRO A 75 11.04 36.94 -13.53
C PRO A 75 11.51 38.21 -12.83
N ASP A 76 10.65 38.85 -12.02
CA ASP A 76 10.99 40.04 -11.23
C ASP A 76 11.97 39.75 -10.07
N LEU A 77 12.15 38.48 -9.69
CA LEU A 77 13.10 38.07 -8.66
C LEU A 77 14.53 37.90 -9.18
N PHE A 78 14.71 37.78 -10.48
CA PHE A 78 16.01 37.56 -11.11
C PHE A 78 16.80 38.86 -11.25
N ASP A 79 18.01 38.90 -10.70
CA ASP A 79 18.98 39.98 -10.91
C ASP A 79 20.13 39.52 -11.82
N PRO A 80 20.23 39.98 -13.08
CA PRO A 80 21.29 39.56 -14.00
C PRO A 80 22.71 39.98 -13.61
N GLU A 81 22.88 40.88 -12.64
CA GLU A 81 24.20 41.26 -12.14
C GLU A 81 24.68 40.33 -11.01
N GLU A 82 23.75 39.82 -10.19
CA GLU A 82 24.03 38.98 -9.01
C GLU A 82 23.79 37.48 -9.29
N ASP A 83 22.71 37.10 -9.95
CA ASP A 83 22.30 35.70 -10.19
C ASP A 83 23.06 35.05 -11.36
N THR A 84 24.38 34.94 -11.18
CA THR A 84 25.29 34.53 -12.24
C THR A 84 26.28 33.45 -11.79
N LEU A 85 26.57 32.51 -12.68
CA LEU A 85 27.53 31.43 -12.44
C LEU A 85 28.70 31.58 -13.41
N ASN A 86 29.91 31.67 -12.86
CA ASN A 86 31.14 31.69 -13.64
C ASN A 86 31.72 30.27 -13.72
N PHE A 87 31.90 29.77 -14.94
CA PHE A 87 32.47 28.46 -15.21
C PHE A 87 33.83 28.62 -15.92
N ARG A 88 34.89 28.24 -15.22
CA ARG A 88 36.27 28.49 -15.66
C ARG A 88 37.07 27.20 -15.71
N SER A 89 37.87 27.02 -16.76
CA SER A 89 38.86 25.94 -16.83
C SER A 89 40.29 26.41 -16.63
N TYR A 90 41.13 25.48 -16.17
CA TYR A 90 42.51 25.74 -15.76
C TYR A 90 43.48 24.86 -16.54
N ALA A 91 43.75 25.23 -17.80
CA ALA A 91 44.55 24.44 -18.75
C ALA A 91 45.99 24.12 -18.29
N ALA A 92 46.51 24.84 -17.29
CA ALA A 92 47.83 24.63 -16.69
C ALA A 92 47.88 23.44 -15.70
N TYR A 93 46.72 22.93 -15.28
CA TYR A 93 46.61 21.89 -14.25
C TYR A 93 45.80 20.70 -14.78
N THR A 94 46.21 19.50 -14.38
CA THR A 94 45.42 18.28 -14.55
C THR A 94 45.31 17.57 -13.21
N LEU A 95 44.15 16.98 -12.93
CA LEU A 95 43.99 16.12 -11.76
C LEU A 95 44.49 14.73 -12.12
N GLU A 96 45.45 14.20 -11.36
CA GLU A 96 45.79 12.77 -11.42
C GLU A 96 44.94 12.02 -10.41
N ASN A 97 43.96 11.28 -10.93
CA ASN A 97 43.23 10.30 -10.14
C ASN A 97 44.04 8.99 -10.12
N GLY A 98 45.17 8.99 -9.42
CA GLY A 98 45.99 7.81 -9.27
C GLY A 98 45.41 6.84 -8.23
N GLU A 99 44.77 5.76 -8.66
CA GLU A 99 44.49 4.57 -7.84
C GLU A 99 45.76 3.79 -7.44
N SER A 100 46.94 4.38 -7.66
CA SER A 100 48.24 3.78 -7.36
C SER A 100 48.64 3.85 -5.87
N ASN A 101 47.78 4.39 -5.01
CA ASN A 101 47.97 4.42 -3.56
C ASN A 101 46.99 3.54 -2.77
N LEU A 102 46.19 2.72 -3.46
CA LEU A 102 45.35 1.71 -2.82
C LEU A 102 46.22 0.52 -2.40
N THR A 103 46.81 0.58 -1.21
CA THR A 103 47.32 -0.62 -0.56
C THR A 103 46.13 -1.48 -0.14
N GLY A 104 45.84 -2.57 -0.84
CA GLY A 104 44.82 -3.54 -0.42
C GLY A 104 43.79 -3.99 -1.44
N TYR A 105 43.88 -3.49 -2.67
CA TYR A 105 42.87 -3.73 -3.69
C TYR A 105 43.47 -4.45 -4.89
N GLU A 106 42.65 -5.25 -5.56
CA GLU A 106 43.06 -6.03 -6.73
C GLU A 106 42.10 -5.82 -7.88
N VAL A 107 42.64 -5.66 -9.08
CA VAL A 107 41.86 -5.57 -10.31
C VAL A 107 41.65 -6.97 -10.86
N ILE A 108 40.40 -7.32 -11.13
CA ILE A 108 40.00 -8.61 -11.71
C ILE A 108 39.36 -8.36 -13.07
N THR A 109 39.88 -9.02 -14.10
CA THR A 109 39.28 -9.01 -15.43
C THR A 109 38.33 -10.21 -15.63
N PRO A 110 37.39 -10.16 -16.59
CA PRO A 110 36.52 -11.30 -16.89
C PRO A 110 37.31 -12.58 -17.26
N GLU A 111 38.46 -12.42 -17.93
CA GLU A 111 39.38 -13.53 -18.22
C GLU A 111 39.97 -14.15 -16.95
N MET A 112 40.28 -13.35 -15.93
CA MET A 112 40.76 -13.87 -14.63
C MET A 112 39.67 -14.67 -13.90
N ILE A 113 38.40 -14.29 -14.02
CA ILE A 113 37.27 -15.06 -13.47
C ILE A 113 37.16 -16.41 -14.18
N ALA A 114 37.23 -16.40 -15.52
CA ALA A 114 37.07 -17.59 -16.36
C ALA A 114 38.23 -18.59 -16.25
N ASP A 115 39.47 -18.11 -16.19
CA ASP A 115 40.66 -18.95 -16.35
C ASP A 115 41.52 -19.10 -15.07
N SER A 116 41.28 -18.29 -14.03
CA SER A 116 42.18 -18.19 -12.86
C SER A 116 41.57 -18.60 -11.51
N GLY A 117 40.37 -19.20 -11.49
CA GLY A 117 39.76 -19.78 -10.28
C GLY A 117 39.28 -18.76 -9.25
N TYR A 118 39.11 -17.49 -9.63
CA TYR A 118 38.62 -16.43 -8.73
C TYR A 118 37.16 -16.66 -8.30
N ALA A 119 36.39 -17.38 -9.12
CA ALA A 119 35.04 -17.83 -8.83
C ALA A 119 34.97 -19.25 -8.21
N ASP A 120 36.10 -19.92 -8.00
CA ASP A 120 36.08 -21.29 -7.48
C ASP A 120 35.65 -21.30 -6.02
N LEU A 121 34.54 -22.00 -5.75
CA LEU A 121 33.99 -22.15 -4.42
C LEU A 121 34.88 -23.08 -3.59
N THR A 122 35.39 -22.57 -2.47
CA THR A 122 36.16 -23.34 -1.49
C THR A 122 35.37 -23.48 -0.18
N PRO A 123 35.11 -24.71 0.31
CA PRO A 123 34.40 -24.89 1.56
C PRO A 123 35.27 -24.51 2.77
N ILE A 124 34.68 -23.79 3.72
CA ILE A 124 35.32 -23.37 4.97
C ILE A 124 34.92 -24.33 6.09
N ASP A 125 35.59 -25.49 6.14
CA ASP A 125 35.27 -26.57 7.09
C ASP A 125 35.37 -26.14 8.56
N SER A 126 36.17 -25.12 8.89
CA SER A 126 36.33 -24.60 10.25
C SER A 126 35.10 -23.86 10.80
N LEU A 127 34.26 -23.32 9.92
CA LEU A 127 33.02 -22.63 10.27
C LEU A 127 31.79 -23.52 10.16
N ARG A 128 31.91 -24.66 9.46
CA ARG A 128 30.81 -25.60 9.26
C ARG A 128 30.24 -26.06 10.59
N LYS A 129 28.92 -25.93 10.73
CA LYS A 129 28.18 -26.44 11.89
C LYS A 129 27.12 -27.40 11.37
N ASN A 130 27.25 -28.66 11.76
CA ASN A 130 26.24 -29.66 11.46
C ASN A 130 25.18 -29.66 12.56
N SER A 131 23.92 -29.87 12.16
CA SER A 131 22.78 -29.99 13.08
C SER A 131 22.63 -28.79 14.03
N VAL A 132 22.66 -27.58 13.46
CA VAL A 132 22.36 -26.33 14.16
C VAL A 132 20.86 -26.28 14.43
N THR A 133 20.52 -26.12 15.70
CA THR A 133 19.14 -25.90 16.13
C THR A 133 18.75 -24.46 15.88
N ASN A 134 17.71 -24.23 15.10
CA ASN A 134 17.12 -22.92 14.87
C ASN A 134 15.69 -22.89 15.42
N ASP A 135 15.44 -21.99 16.38
CA ASP A 135 14.14 -21.85 17.03
C ASP A 135 13.32 -20.78 16.29
N ASN A 136 12.47 -21.23 15.37
CA ASN A 136 11.56 -20.35 14.64
C ASN A 136 10.30 -20.09 15.47
N LYS A 137 10.08 -18.83 15.82
CA LYS A 137 8.84 -18.41 16.50
C LYS A 137 7.70 -18.40 15.49
N VAL A 138 6.67 -19.18 15.75
CA VAL A 138 5.46 -19.28 14.92
C VAL A 138 4.28 -18.76 15.74
N THR A 139 3.68 -17.66 15.28
CA THR A 139 2.50 -17.08 15.91
C THR A 139 1.24 -17.54 15.19
N PHE A 140 0.36 -18.20 15.93
CA PHE A 140 -1.01 -18.49 15.52
C PHE A 140 -1.91 -17.36 16.00
N ASN A 141 -2.81 -16.89 15.14
CA ASN A 141 -3.82 -15.90 15.52
C ASN A 141 -5.19 -16.52 15.33
N SER A 142 -6.02 -16.47 16.36
CA SER A 142 -7.41 -16.90 16.24
C SER A 142 -8.24 -15.94 15.40
N GLU A 143 -9.38 -16.41 14.93
CA GLU A 143 -10.43 -15.54 14.40
C GLU A 143 -10.96 -14.58 15.48
N LYS A 144 -11.50 -13.44 15.04
CA LYS A 144 -12.26 -12.52 15.91
C LYS A 144 -13.65 -13.08 16.11
N LEU A 145 -14.13 -13.10 17.35
CA LEU A 145 -15.44 -13.66 17.69
C LEU A 145 -16.37 -12.57 18.21
N THR A 146 -17.61 -12.58 17.73
CA THR A 146 -18.67 -11.70 18.24
C THR A 146 -19.54 -12.48 19.20
N ASN A 147 -19.63 -12.01 20.45
CA ASN A 147 -20.49 -12.57 21.49
C ASN A 147 -21.76 -11.76 21.65
N ILE A 148 -22.90 -12.44 21.81
CA ILE A 148 -24.19 -11.84 22.15
C ILE A 148 -24.31 -11.81 23.67
N ASN A 149 -24.15 -10.65 24.29
CA ASN A 149 -24.18 -10.50 25.74
C ASN A 149 -25.60 -10.35 26.30
N GLY A 150 -26.56 -9.96 25.46
CA GLY A 150 -27.96 -9.85 25.83
C GLY A 150 -28.83 -9.30 24.71
N LEU A 151 -30.14 -9.36 24.88
CA LEU A 151 -31.12 -8.65 24.05
C LEU A 151 -31.85 -7.63 24.92
N ASN A 152 -31.86 -6.37 24.50
CA ASN A 152 -32.52 -5.31 25.24
C ASN A 152 -33.61 -4.70 24.37
N TRP A 153 -34.78 -4.44 24.95
CA TRP A 153 -35.85 -3.73 24.26
C TRP A 153 -35.42 -2.29 23.97
N ASP A 154 -35.45 -1.91 22.69
CA ASP A 154 -35.17 -0.56 22.23
C ASP A 154 -36.47 0.19 21.95
N TYR A 155 -36.69 1.29 22.67
CA TYR A 155 -37.91 2.09 22.57
C TYR A 155 -37.97 2.97 21.31
N GLY A 156 -36.86 3.23 20.63
CA GLY A 156 -36.84 4.03 19.41
C GLY A 156 -37.15 3.20 18.17
N TYR A 157 -36.81 1.92 18.20
CA TYR A 157 -37.10 0.96 17.13
C TYR A 157 -38.24 -0.01 17.45
N GLU A 158 -38.82 0.07 18.65
CA GLU A 158 -39.92 -0.78 19.15
C GLU A 158 -39.63 -2.28 18.98
N ARG A 159 -38.40 -2.69 19.30
CA ARG A 159 -37.93 -4.08 19.13
C ARG A 159 -36.73 -4.41 19.99
N TYR A 160 -36.41 -5.70 20.14
CA TYR A 160 -35.16 -6.11 20.77
C TYR A 160 -33.93 -5.84 19.90
N LEU A 161 -32.89 -5.28 20.51
CA LEU A 161 -31.56 -5.15 19.93
C LEU A 161 -30.56 -6.02 20.68
N ALA A 162 -29.75 -6.76 19.92
CA ALA A 162 -28.66 -7.56 20.46
C ALA A 162 -27.52 -6.65 20.94
N SER A 163 -27.17 -6.75 22.21
CA SER A 163 -25.93 -6.21 22.75
C SER A 163 -24.79 -7.17 22.42
N THR A 164 -23.92 -6.77 21.48
CA THR A 164 -22.79 -7.59 21.06
C THR A 164 -21.46 -7.04 21.56
N ASN A 165 -20.47 -7.92 21.71
CA ASN A 165 -19.09 -7.54 22.00
C ASN A 165 -18.16 -8.37 21.12
N VAL A 166 -17.30 -7.69 20.36
CA VAL A 166 -16.27 -8.32 19.55
C VAL A 166 -15.05 -8.57 20.43
N GLN A 167 -14.74 -9.84 20.65
CA GLN A 167 -13.50 -10.25 21.29
C GLN A 167 -12.35 -10.13 20.27
N PRO A 168 -11.22 -9.53 20.66
CA PRO A 168 -10.05 -9.45 19.80
C PRO A 168 -9.49 -10.84 19.51
N SER A 169 -8.79 -10.98 18.39
CA SER A 169 -8.03 -12.19 18.07
C SER A 169 -7.00 -12.47 19.16
N VAL A 170 -6.88 -13.73 19.57
CA VAL A 170 -5.88 -14.18 20.54
C VAL A 170 -4.68 -14.72 19.78
N ALA A 171 -3.49 -14.25 20.16
CA ALA A 171 -2.23 -14.76 19.64
C ALA A 171 -1.69 -15.88 20.53
N TYR A 172 -1.22 -16.95 19.91
CA TYR A 172 -0.47 -18.01 20.57
C TYR A 172 0.88 -18.19 19.86
N ASP A 173 1.95 -18.09 20.63
CA ASP A 173 3.29 -18.29 20.14
C ASP A 173 3.74 -19.73 20.39
N SER A 174 4.11 -20.41 19.32
CA SER A 174 4.78 -21.72 19.35
C SER A 174 6.21 -21.57 18.86
N THR A 175 7.07 -22.50 19.27
CA THR A 175 8.43 -22.61 18.74
C THR A 175 8.52 -23.84 17.85
N PHE A 176 8.86 -23.64 16.58
CA PHE A 176 9.29 -24.71 15.68
C PHE A 176 10.81 -24.84 15.79
N VAL A 177 11.29 -26.04 16.06
CA VAL A 177 12.71 -26.31 16.21
C VAL A 177 13.17 -27.00 14.94
N ASP A 178 13.92 -26.25 14.13
CA ASP A 178 14.52 -26.75 12.90
C ASP A 178 15.96 -27.21 13.19
N ILE A 179 16.42 -28.26 12.50
CA ILE A 179 17.77 -28.79 12.62
C ILE A 179 18.42 -28.74 11.23
N LEU A 180 19.18 -27.69 10.99
CA LEU A 180 19.79 -27.41 9.69
C LEU A 180 21.31 -27.57 9.73
N ASP A 181 21.92 -27.83 8.58
CA ASP A 181 23.37 -27.75 8.41
C ASP A 181 23.78 -26.33 7.94
N SER A 182 24.64 -25.65 8.70
CA SER A 182 25.24 -24.38 8.28
C SER A 182 26.56 -24.63 7.56
N LEU A 183 26.56 -24.39 6.25
CA LEU A 183 27.68 -24.57 5.36
C LEU A 183 28.27 -23.21 5.00
N TYR A 184 29.59 -23.09 5.04
CA TYR A 184 30.30 -21.86 4.70
C TYR A 184 31.25 -22.12 3.55
N GLN A 185 31.27 -21.21 2.60
CA GLN A 185 32.14 -21.25 1.42
C GLN A 185 32.81 -19.89 1.25
N GLU A 186 33.99 -19.85 0.65
CA GLU A 186 34.63 -18.63 0.19
C GLU A 186 35.04 -18.73 -1.28
N ALA A 187 34.92 -17.61 -1.97
CA ALA A 187 35.48 -17.36 -3.29
C ALA A 187 36.05 -15.93 -3.30
N VAL A 188 36.81 -15.58 -4.34
CA VAL A 188 37.27 -14.19 -4.48
C VAL A 188 36.13 -13.30 -4.94
N VAL A 189 35.32 -13.77 -5.89
CA VAL A 189 34.13 -13.08 -6.41
C VAL A 189 32.97 -14.07 -6.56
N ASP A 190 31.73 -13.60 -6.41
CA ASP A 190 30.53 -14.39 -6.70
C ASP A 190 30.20 -14.22 -8.18
N THR A 191 30.07 -15.31 -8.92
CA THR A 191 29.65 -15.26 -10.34
C THR A 191 28.28 -14.62 -10.56
N ALA A 192 27.43 -14.58 -9.54
CA ALA A 192 26.15 -13.89 -9.62
C ALA A 192 26.29 -12.35 -9.63
N ASP A 193 27.39 -11.83 -9.08
CA ASP A 193 27.66 -10.39 -8.94
C ASP A 193 28.65 -9.89 -10.00
N THR A 194 29.07 -10.75 -10.93
CA THR A 194 30.03 -10.42 -11.99
C THR A 194 29.30 -10.15 -13.30
N THR A 195 29.60 -9.03 -13.96
CA THR A 195 29.19 -8.78 -15.34
C THR A 195 30.14 -9.47 -16.32
N ALA A 196 29.64 -9.89 -17.48
CA ALA A 196 30.47 -10.49 -18.53
C ALA A 196 31.38 -9.46 -19.24
N GLU A 197 31.18 -8.16 -18.98
CA GLU A 197 31.83 -7.03 -19.62
C GLU A 197 32.33 -6.05 -18.53
N GLY A 198 33.59 -5.62 -18.61
CA GLY A 198 34.24 -4.69 -17.66
C GLY A 198 35.27 -5.32 -16.70
N ILE A 199 36.17 -4.50 -16.15
CA ILE A 199 37.10 -4.86 -15.07
C ILE A 199 36.50 -4.53 -13.70
N MET A 200 36.76 -5.38 -12.71
CA MET A 200 36.26 -5.23 -11.35
C MET A 200 37.38 -4.82 -10.41
N PHE A 201 37.09 -3.91 -9.50
CA PHE A 201 37.96 -3.57 -8.39
C PHE A 201 37.44 -4.23 -7.13
N ILE A 202 38.26 -5.10 -6.55
CA ILE A 202 37.89 -5.81 -5.32
C ILE A 202 38.74 -5.36 -4.14
N ASP A 203 38.11 -5.24 -2.98
CA ASP A 203 38.80 -5.05 -1.70
C ASP A 203 39.27 -6.39 -1.15
N ARG A 204 40.58 -6.60 -1.02
CA ARG A 204 41.13 -7.84 -0.43
C ARG A 204 40.97 -7.91 1.09
N PHE A 205 40.66 -6.80 1.74
CA PHE A 205 40.52 -6.68 3.20
C PHE A 205 39.07 -6.59 3.66
N GLU A 206 38.14 -6.20 2.80
CA GLU A 206 36.70 -6.20 3.08
C GLU A 206 36.00 -7.45 2.48
N ARG A 207 35.11 -8.06 3.26
CA ARG A 207 34.34 -9.25 2.85
C ARG A 207 32.86 -8.87 2.66
N ALA A 208 32.28 -9.33 1.56
CA ALA A 208 30.84 -9.41 1.36
C ALA A 208 30.36 -10.82 1.74
N GLU A 209 29.12 -10.93 2.19
CA GLU A 209 28.50 -12.22 2.48
C GLU A 209 27.12 -12.33 1.83
N ARG A 210 26.83 -13.53 1.32
CA ARG A 210 25.53 -13.88 0.75
C ARG A 210 25.11 -15.23 1.30
N SER A 211 23.87 -15.33 1.79
CA SER A 211 23.34 -16.58 2.33
C SER A 211 22.10 -17.04 1.57
N GLY A 212 21.99 -18.34 1.34
CA GLY A 212 20.80 -18.99 0.78
C GLY A 212 20.43 -20.24 1.57
N SER A 213 19.14 -20.53 1.69
CA SER A 213 18.62 -21.74 2.31
C SER A 213 18.17 -22.77 1.27
N ILE A 214 18.32 -24.04 1.61
CA ILE A 214 17.79 -25.18 0.86
C ILE A 214 16.79 -25.87 1.77
N SER A 215 15.53 -25.84 1.37
CA SER A 215 14.42 -26.39 2.15
C SER A 215 14.06 -27.81 1.68
N SER A 216 13.64 -28.62 2.65
CA SER A 216 13.01 -29.93 2.50
C SER A 216 11.51 -29.74 2.22
N ARG A 217 10.67 -30.77 2.38
CA ARG A 217 9.21 -30.58 2.30
C ARG A 217 8.72 -29.82 3.53
N ASP A 218 7.84 -28.86 3.31
CA ASP A 218 7.26 -28.05 4.38
C ASP A 218 6.61 -28.89 5.48
N THR A 219 6.77 -28.41 6.71
CA THR A 219 6.14 -28.97 7.89
C THR A 219 4.85 -28.21 8.21
N VAL A 220 3.76 -28.95 8.43
CA VAL A 220 2.46 -28.37 8.78
C VAL A 220 2.29 -28.36 10.31
N MET A 221 2.17 -27.18 10.89
CA MET A 221 1.79 -27.02 12.29
C MET A 221 0.32 -26.63 12.42
N VAL A 222 -0.34 -27.19 13.44
CA VAL A 222 -1.76 -26.96 13.74
C VAL A 222 -1.91 -26.53 15.19
N HIS A 223 -2.67 -25.46 15.42
CA HIS A 223 -3.05 -25.02 16.76
C HIS A 223 -4.57 -24.89 16.87
N TYR A 224 -5.09 -25.16 18.07
CA TYR A 224 -6.52 -25.07 18.37
C TYR A 224 -6.75 -24.03 19.46
N PHE A 225 -7.58 -23.04 19.18
CA PHE A 225 -8.08 -22.12 20.18
C PHE A 225 -9.47 -22.55 20.63
N GLU A 226 -9.68 -22.66 21.95
CA GLU A 226 -10.99 -22.93 22.54
C GLU A 226 -11.58 -21.64 23.10
N PHE A 227 -12.78 -21.30 22.63
CA PHE A 227 -13.52 -20.10 23.06
C PHE A 227 -14.89 -20.47 23.58
N THR A 228 -15.33 -19.78 24.62
CA THR A 228 -16.75 -19.76 25.02
C THR A 228 -17.45 -18.67 24.23
N GLN A 229 -18.35 -19.07 23.31
CA GLN A 229 -19.13 -18.17 22.49
C GLN A 229 -20.58 -18.10 22.99
N LYS A 230 -21.14 -16.89 23.01
CA LYS A 230 -22.55 -16.62 23.31
C LYS A 230 -23.30 -16.37 22.01
N ILE A 231 -24.20 -17.28 21.67
CA ILE A 231 -25.01 -17.26 20.45
C ILE A 231 -26.50 -17.38 20.80
N PHE A 232 -27.40 -17.16 19.85
CA PHE A 232 -28.79 -17.51 20.04
C PHE A 232 -28.94 -19.03 20.16
N GLY A 233 -29.74 -19.50 21.12
CA GLY A 233 -30.11 -20.91 21.21
C GLY A 233 -30.91 -21.34 19.98
N LEU A 234 -30.85 -22.63 19.63
CA LEU A 234 -31.63 -23.18 18.50
C LEU A 234 -33.15 -23.01 18.71
N ASP A 235 -33.61 -23.06 19.97
CA ASP A 235 -35.02 -22.86 20.33
C ASP A 235 -35.38 -21.39 20.58
N SER A 236 -34.43 -20.47 20.35
CA SER A 236 -34.61 -19.04 20.66
C SER A 236 -35.75 -18.41 19.86
N LEU A 237 -36.54 -17.59 20.53
CA LEU A 237 -37.64 -16.82 19.94
C LEU A 237 -37.17 -15.67 19.04
N VAL A 238 -35.86 -15.43 18.93
CA VAL A 238 -35.30 -14.40 18.04
C VAL A 238 -35.50 -14.73 16.56
N PHE A 239 -35.66 -16.01 16.24
CA PHE A 239 -35.86 -16.50 14.87
C PHE A 239 -37.33 -16.80 14.56
N LYS A 240 -38.25 -16.16 15.30
CA LYS A 240 -39.63 -16.62 15.44
C LYS A 240 -40.62 -15.44 15.48
N GLU A 241 -41.45 -15.29 14.44
CA GLU A 241 -42.67 -14.45 14.43
C GLU A 241 -43.94 -15.24 14.86
N ASN A 242 -44.80 -14.71 15.74
CA ASN A 242 -46.02 -15.43 16.17
C ASN A 242 -47.01 -15.63 15.02
N THR A 243 -47.37 -16.88 14.72
CA THR A 243 -48.43 -17.20 13.74
C THR A 243 -49.74 -17.61 14.39
N ASP A 244 -49.76 -17.88 15.70
CA ASP A 244 -50.96 -18.16 16.48
C ASP A 244 -51.61 -16.83 16.88
N CYS A 245 -52.29 -16.22 15.89
CA CYS A 245 -52.88 -14.89 16.00
C CYS A 245 -54.27 -14.90 16.62
N ASN A 246 -54.80 -16.06 16.99
CA ASN A 246 -55.94 -16.14 17.88
C ASN A 246 -55.53 -16.49 19.32
N SER A 247 -54.26 -16.86 19.56
CA SER A 247 -53.73 -17.21 20.88
C SER A 247 -54.50 -18.36 21.54
N ASN A 248 -54.69 -19.47 20.83
CA ASN A 248 -55.33 -20.66 21.39
C ASN A 248 -54.35 -21.82 21.67
N GLY A 249 -53.09 -21.71 21.22
CA GLY A 249 -52.04 -22.71 21.41
C GLY A 249 -52.19 -23.97 20.55
N ILE A 250 -53.03 -23.95 19.52
CA ILE A 250 -53.37 -25.06 18.62
C ILE A 250 -53.24 -24.57 17.17
N TRP A 251 -52.77 -25.43 16.26
CA TRP A 251 -52.71 -25.09 14.84
C TRP A 251 -54.09 -24.85 14.22
N ASP A 252 -54.28 -23.69 13.60
CA ASP A 252 -55.50 -23.31 12.90
C ASP A 252 -55.35 -23.24 11.37
N ASP A 253 -56.39 -23.70 10.67
CA ASP A 253 -56.61 -23.41 9.24
C ASP A 253 -56.94 -21.91 9.05
N ALA A 254 -56.68 -21.42 7.83
CA ALA A 254 -56.98 -20.04 7.44
C ALA A 254 -58.45 -19.66 7.73
N GLU A 255 -58.69 -18.38 8.02
CA GLU A 255 -60.04 -17.89 8.25
C GLU A 255 -60.94 -18.00 7.01
N GLU A 256 -62.25 -18.13 7.25
CA GLU A 256 -63.19 -18.41 6.18
C GLU A 256 -63.74 -17.12 5.56
N ILE A 257 -63.60 -16.97 4.24
CA ILE A 257 -64.22 -15.88 3.48
C ILE A 257 -65.70 -16.23 3.24
N VAL A 258 -66.61 -15.37 3.69
CA VAL A 258 -68.06 -15.59 3.60
C VAL A 258 -68.77 -14.47 2.87
N THR A 259 -69.98 -14.70 2.37
CA THR A 259 -70.77 -13.67 1.67
C THR A 259 -71.62 -12.80 2.60
N ASP A 260 -72.00 -13.35 3.75
CA ASP A 260 -72.82 -12.71 4.78
C ASP A 260 -72.60 -13.41 6.14
N ALA A 261 -73.07 -12.76 7.21
CA ALA A 261 -72.89 -13.22 8.59
C ALA A 261 -73.47 -14.62 8.87
N SER A 262 -74.41 -15.12 8.07
CA SER A 262 -75.00 -16.46 8.25
C SER A 262 -74.07 -17.58 7.78
N GLY A 263 -73.03 -17.24 7.02
CA GLY A 263 -72.00 -18.17 6.57
C GLY A 263 -70.92 -18.45 7.61
N CYS A 264 -70.87 -17.68 8.71
CA CYS A 264 -69.83 -17.84 9.71
C CYS A 264 -70.07 -19.05 10.62
N PRO A 265 -69.03 -19.87 10.89
CA PRO A 265 -69.08 -20.92 11.91
C PRO A 265 -69.46 -20.38 13.29
N GLU A 266 -70.11 -21.21 14.10
CA GLU A 266 -70.42 -20.85 15.49
C GLU A 266 -69.14 -20.51 16.25
N GLY A 267 -69.15 -19.39 16.98
CA GLY A 267 -68.01 -18.95 17.78
C GLY A 267 -67.00 -18.06 17.04
N THR A 268 -67.26 -17.66 15.80
CA THR A 268 -66.48 -16.66 15.05
C THR A 268 -67.23 -15.33 14.91
N VAL A 269 -66.51 -14.23 14.68
CA VAL A 269 -67.07 -12.89 14.51
C VAL A 269 -67.06 -12.51 13.02
N PHE A 270 -68.23 -12.14 12.47
CA PHE A 270 -68.30 -11.66 11.09
C PHE A 270 -67.69 -10.26 10.96
N ILE A 271 -66.65 -10.13 10.12
CA ILE A 271 -65.98 -8.88 9.81
C ILE A 271 -66.21 -8.51 8.34
N GLU A 272 -66.71 -7.29 8.11
CA GLU A 272 -66.85 -6.69 6.78
C GLU A 272 -65.91 -5.50 6.65
N ILE A 273 -64.76 -5.72 5.98
CA ILE A 273 -63.79 -4.64 5.71
C ILE A 273 -64.30 -3.74 4.57
N ASN A 274 -64.88 -4.36 3.52
CA ASN A 274 -65.44 -3.66 2.37
C ASN A 274 -66.42 -4.57 1.60
N ASP A 275 -67.09 -4.05 0.57
CA ASP A 275 -68.07 -4.76 -0.28
C ASP A 275 -67.55 -6.08 -0.89
N THR A 276 -66.23 -6.31 -0.92
CA THR A 276 -65.55 -7.47 -1.52
C THR A 276 -64.77 -8.36 -0.54
N THR A 277 -64.59 -7.95 0.72
CA THR A 277 -63.79 -8.67 1.72
C THR A 277 -64.59 -8.82 3.00
N LYS A 278 -65.11 -10.03 3.20
CA LYS A 278 -65.95 -10.46 4.31
C LYS A 278 -65.44 -11.81 4.80
N PHE A 279 -65.12 -11.93 6.07
CA PHE A 279 -64.57 -13.15 6.64
C PHE A 279 -65.05 -13.34 8.08
N CYS A 280 -64.77 -14.52 8.61
CA CYS A 280 -65.11 -14.91 9.96
C CYS A 280 -63.85 -14.93 10.81
N ASP A 281 -63.72 -13.89 11.64
CA ASP A 281 -62.61 -13.65 12.55
C ASP A 281 -62.68 -14.64 13.72
N ARG A 282 -61.60 -15.37 13.97
CA ARG A 282 -61.54 -16.44 14.97
C ARG A 282 -60.77 -15.96 16.21
N GLY A 283 -61.44 -15.93 17.36
CA GLY A 283 -60.77 -15.81 18.66
C GLY A 283 -60.40 -17.17 19.26
N ASN A 284 -59.81 -17.20 20.46
CA ASN A 284 -59.37 -18.43 21.12
C ASN A 284 -60.48 -19.20 21.85
N GLY A 285 -61.69 -18.63 21.95
CA GLY A 285 -62.79 -19.27 22.67
C GLY A 285 -62.63 -19.26 24.19
N LEU A 286 -61.69 -18.49 24.73
CA LEU A 286 -61.47 -18.25 26.15
C LEU A 286 -61.64 -16.76 26.45
N TRP A 287 -62.04 -16.42 27.67
CA TRP A 287 -62.10 -15.02 28.07
C TRP A 287 -60.68 -14.50 28.31
N ASP A 288 -60.26 -13.50 27.56
CA ASP A 288 -58.95 -12.87 27.70
C ASP A 288 -58.96 -11.65 28.64
N GLU A 289 -57.99 -11.63 29.56
CA GLU A 289 -57.60 -10.42 30.27
C GLU A 289 -56.86 -9.46 29.32
N ALA A 290 -56.78 -8.19 29.72
CA ALA A 290 -56.05 -7.18 28.97
C ALA A 290 -54.60 -7.60 28.68
N GLU A 291 -54.06 -7.16 27.55
CA GLU A 291 -52.71 -7.48 27.14
C GLU A 291 -51.66 -6.89 28.07
N VAL A 292 -50.54 -7.59 28.21
CA VAL A 292 -49.46 -7.15 29.09
C VAL A 292 -48.62 -6.12 28.37
N TYR A 293 -48.63 -4.88 28.86
CA TYR A 293 -47.73 -3.82 28.40
C TYR A 293 -46.73 -3.40 29.46
N PHE A 294 -45.60 -2.82 29.04
CA PHE A 294 -44.65 -2.18 29.94
C PHE A 294 -44.96 -0.69 30.08
N ASP A 295 -45.55 -0.33 31.23
CA ASP A 295 -45.78 1.06 31.62
C ASP A 295 -44.44 1.81 31.78
N LYS A 296 -44.11 2.61 30.78
CA LYS A 296 -42.84 3.32 30.66
C LYS A 296 -42.85 4.61 31.47
N ASN A 297 -44.00 5.26 31.57
CA ASN A 297 -44.14 6.59 32.14
C ASN A 297 -44.65 6.58 33.60
N GLY A 298 -45.10 5.42 34.09
CA GLY A 298 -45.58 5.17 35.44
C GLY A 298 -46.99 5.69 35.71
N ASP A 299 -47.80 5.92 34.68
CA ASP A 299 -49.16 6.48 34.80
C ASP A 299 -50.26 5.41 34.90
N PHE A 300 -49.90 4.12 34.81
CA PHE A 300 -50.78 2.96 34.84
C PHE A 300 -51.80 2.91 33.69
N THR A 301 -51.53 3.60 32.58
CA THR A 301 -52.38 3.60 31.38
C THR A 301 -51.56 3.41 30.11
N PHE A 302 -52.06 2.61 29.17
CA PHE A 302 -51.39 2.41 27.90
C PHE A 302 -51.39 3.71 27.08
N SER A 303 -50.20 4.24 26.76
CA SER A 303 -50.07 5.54 26.06
C SER A 303 -49.81 5.44 24.55
N GLY A 304 -49.80 4.24 23.96
CA GLY A 304 -49.55 4.01 22.52
C GLY A 304 -48.09 3.66 22.18
N ASP A 305 -47.12 4.30 22.85
CA ASP A 305 -45.68 4.11 22.60
C ASP A 305 -45.01 3.11 23.58
N GLU A 306 -45.81 2.19 24.14
CA GLU A 306 -45.38 1.25 25.17
C GLU A 306 -45.26 -0.17 24.61
N PRO A 307 -44.22 -0.93 25.00
CA PRO A 307 -44.07 -2.32 24.55
C PRO A 307 -45.25 -3.15 25.06
N LEU A 308 -45.87 -3.95 24.18
CA LEU A 308 -46.98 -4.84 24.54
C LEU A 308 -46.80 -6.25 24.00
N GLU A 309 -47.23 -7.23 24.77
CA GLU A 309 -47.43 -8.60 24.29
C GLU A 309 -48.67 -8.61 23.40
N ASP A 310 -48.46 -8.56 22.09
CA ASP A 310 -49.51 -8.65 21.08
C ASP A 310 -49.94 -10.11 20.92
N ARG A 311 -51.04 -10.47 21.59
CA ARG A 311 -51.56 -11.85 21.67
C ARG A 311 -52.33 -12.22 20.42
N ASN A 312 -53.01 -11.26 19.78
CA ASN A 312 -53.85 -11.52 18.63
C ASN A 312 -53.24 -11.01 17.29
N CYS A 313 -52.00 -10.53 17.29
CA CYS A 313 -51.31 -9.98 16.11
C CYS A 313 -51.99 -8.73 15.51
N ASN A 314 -52.78 -7.98 16.27
CA ASN A 314 -53.44 -6.79 15.75
C ASN A 314 -52.52 -5.55 15.76
N GLY A 315 -51.40 -5.59 16.50
CA GLY A 315 -50.41 -4.53 16.62
C GLY A 315 -50.83 -3.33 17.49
N ILE A 316 -51.88 -3.48 18.29
CA ILE A 316 -52.37 -2.47 19.23
C ILE A 316 -52.66 -3.13 20.58
N TRP A 317 -52.67 -2.35 21.66
CA TRP A 317 -53.05 -2.89 22.97
C TRP A 317 -54.55 -3.13 23.07
N ASP A 318 -54.93 -4.35 23.43
CA ASP A 318 -56.31 -4.73 23.73
C ASP A 318 -56.62 -4.75 25.24
N ASP A 319 -57.77 -4.15 25.58
CA ASP A 319 -58.37 -4.28 26.90
C ASP A 319 -59.06 -5.65 27.06
N ALA A 320 -59.36 -6.02 28.30
CA ALA A 320 -60.02 -7.29 28.61
C ALA A 320 -61.35 -7.44 27.84
N GLU A 321 -61.67 -8.67 27.46
CA GLU A 321 -62.87 -8.95 26.68
C GLU A 321 -64.15 -8.61 27.46
N GLU A 322 -65.17 -8.16 26.73
CA GLU A 322 -66.43 -7.76 27.33
C GLU A 322 -67.25 -8.98 27.76
N LYS A 323 -67.51 -9.09 29.06
CA LYS A 323 -68.47 -10.02 29.63
C LYS A 323 -69.90 -9.56 29.31
N LEU A 324 -70.69 -10.40 28.65
CA LEU A 324 -72.09 -10.17 28.36
C LEU A 324 -72.92 -10.53 29.61
N ASN A 325 -73.63 -9.54 30.15
CA ASN A 325 -74.48 -9.58 31.36
C ASN A 325 -74.77 -10.98 31.95
N ASP A 326 -74.38 -11.16 33.22
CA ASP A 326 -74.81 -12.24 34.12
C ASP A 326 -76.36 -12.35 34.13
N ILE A 327 -76.89 -13.28 33.34
CA ILE A 327 -78.34 -13.48 33.19
C ILE A 327 -78.92 -14.25 34.40
N ASN A 328 -78.08 -14.97 35.18
CA ASN A 328 -78.53 -15.82 36.27
C ASN A 328 -78.45 -15.13 37.66
N GLY A 329 -77.67 -14.04 37.77
CA GLY A 329 -77.49 -13.20 38.95
C GLY A 329 -76.59 -13.79 40.04
N ASP A 330 -75.68 -14.71 39.72
CA ASP A 330 -74.78 -15.36 40.69
C ASP A 330 -73.39 -14.70 40.81
N GLY A 331 -73.07 -13.74 39.94
CA GLY A 331 -71.81 -13.02 39.95
C GLY A 331 -70.62 -13.79 39.37
N ASP A 332 -70.86 -14.93 38.70
CA ASP A 332 -69.89 -15.67 37.90
C ASP A 332 -70.11 -15.35 36.41
N SER A 333 -69.03 -15.25 35.63
CA SER A 333 -69.09 -14.97 34.18
C SER A 333 -68.55 -16.14 33.35
N THR A 334 -68.51 -17.32 33.96
CA THR A 334 -68.05 -18.56 33.34
C THR A 334 -69.19 -19.55 33.09
N ASP A 335 -70.43 -19.09 33.18
CA ASP A 335 -71.59 -19.94 33.07
C ASP A 335 -71.89 -20.26 31.59
N VAL A 336 -72.09 -21.55 31.29
CA VAL A 336 -72.51 -22.00 29.95
C VAL A 336 -73.94 -22.51 30.06
N ILE A 337 -74.91 -21.67 29.72
CA ILE A 337 -76.32 -22.10 29.63
C ILE A 337 -76.65 -22.37 28.16
N ASN A 338 -76.87 -23.65 27.83
CA ASN A 338 -77.27 -24.11 26.49
C ASN A 338 -76.29 -23.75 25.35
N GLY A 339 -74.99 -23.63 25.64
CA GLY A 339 -73.94 -23.51 24.61
C GLY A 339 -73.73 -22.10 24.02
N VAL A 340 -74.19 -21.04 24.70
CA VAL A 340 -73.91 -19.65 24.31
C VAL A 340 -72.74 -19.11 25.15
N LYS A 341 -71.71 -18.53 24.50
CA LYS A 341 -70.57 -17.88 25.16
C LYS A 341 -71.04 -16.59 25.89
N GLU A 342 -70.64 -16.39 27.15
CA GLU A 342 -70.99 -15.23 27.99
C GLU A 342 -70.03 -14.03 27.84
N PHE A 343 -69.14 -14.05 26.85
CA PHE A 343 -68.24 -12.94 26.55
C PHE A 343 -68.09 -12.77 25.03
N ILE A 344 -67.64 -11.59 24.61
CA ILE A 344 -67.30 -11.32 23.21
C ILE A 344 -65.87 -11.81 22.98
N ASP A 345 -65.75 -12.98 22.37
CA ASP A 345 -64.50 -13.59 21.90
C ASP A 345 -63.99 -12.80 20.68
N ARG A 346 -63.06 -11.87 20.93
CA ARG A 346 -62.53 -10.95 19.92
C ARG A 346 -61.30 -11.60 19.29
N GLY A 347 -61.39 -11.87 17.99
CA GLY A 347 -60.18 -12.07 17.19
C GLY A 347 -59.49 -10.73 16.90
N ASN A 348 -58.68 -10.69 15.86
CA ASN A 348 -57.79 -9.57 15.58
C ASN A 348 -58.34 -8.56 14.55
N ASN A 349 -59.58 -8.78 14.10
CA ASN A 349 -60.26 -8.05 13.02
C ASN A 349 -59.48 -7.99 11.69
N LYS A 350 -58.53 -8.91 11.48
CA LYS A 350 -57.73 -9.08 10.27
C LYS A 350 -57.98 -10.48 9.73
N TYR A 351 -57.79 -10.64 8.42
CA TYR A 351 -57.88 -11.96 7.82
C TYR A 351 -56.58 -12.72 8.08
N ASP A 352 -56.66 -13.81 8.83
CA ASP A 352 -55.51 -14.66 9.14
C ASP A 352 -55.37 -15.82 8.14
N TYR A 353 -54.13 -16.05 7.70
CA TYR A 353 -53.77 -17.23 6.93
C TYR A 353 -53.64 -18.45 7.85
N ALA A 354 -53.60 -19.64 7.27
CA ALA A 354 -53.33 -20.85 8.04
C ALA A 354 -52.00 -20.70 8.77
N GLU A 355 -51.97 -21.14 10.02
CA GLU A 355 -50.78 -21.05 10.85
C GLU A 355 -49.66 -21.90 10.25
N GLU A 356 -48.41 -21.60 10.56
CA GLU A 356 -47.30 -22.44 10.12
C GLU A 356 -46.95 -23.47 11.21
N PHE A 357 -46.45 -24.64 10.83
CA PHE A 357 -45.90 -25.63 11.76
C PHE A 357 -44.59 -26.22 11.23
N ILE A 358 -43.77 -26.74 12.14
CA ILE A 358 -42.53 -27.44 11.82
C ILE A 358 -42.90 -28.87 11.46
N ASP A 359 -42.85 -29.18 10.17
CA ASP A 359 -43.12 -30.52 9.64
C ASP A 359 -41.88 -31.42 9.76
N SER A 360 -41.62 -31.91 10.98
CA SER A 360 -40.43 -32.74 11.27
C SER A 360 -40.40 -34.08 10.53
N ASN A 361 -41.56 -34.60 10.10
CA ASN A 361 -41.66 -35.85 9.35
C ASN A 361 -41.84 -35.63 7.83
N ASN A 362 -41.91 -34.37 7.40
CA ASN A 362 -41.99 -33.91 6.02
C ASN A 362 -43.22 -34.46 5.26
N ASN A 363 -44.36 -34.63 5.94
CA ASN A 363 -45.63 -35.15 5.38
C ASN A 363 -46.60 -34.06 4.92
N THR A 364 -46.32 -32.79 5.17
CA THR A 364 -47.13 -31.58 4.90
C THR A 364 -48.51 -31.56 5.58
N VAL A 365 -48.70 -32.33 6.66
CA VAL A 365 -49.97 -32.47 7.37
C VAL A 365 -49.72 -32.32 8.87
N TYR A 366 -50.43 -31.38 9.50
CA TYR A 366 -50.39 -31.22 10.95
C TYR A 366 -51.01 -32.45 11.65
N ASN A 367 -50.22 -33.10 12.49
CA ASN A 367 -50.55 -34.25 13.30
C ASN A 367 -50.76 -33.78 14.74
N GLU A 368 -52.02 -33.51 15.07
CA GLU A 368 -52.45 -33.10 16.41
C GLU A 368 -51.90 -34.05 17.51
N GLY A 369 -51.14 -33.49 18.46
CA GLY A 369 -50.57 -34.24 19.59
C GLY A 369 -49.26 -34.99 19.31
N SER A 370 -48.63 -34.75 18.17
CA SER A 370 -47.25 -35.16 17.92
C SER A 370 -46.29 -34.17 18.58
N ASP A 371 -45.44 -34.63 19.51
CA ASP A 371 -44.35 -33.81 20.09
C ASP A 371 -43.39 -33.26 19.00
N ASP A 372 -43.46 -33.81 17.79
CA ASP A 372 -42.60 -33.51 16.65
C ASP A 372 -43.13 -32.38 15.74
N GLU A 373 -44.34 -31.84 15.97
CA GLU A 373 -44.92 -30.78 15.13
C GLU A 373 -45.30 -29.57 15.98
N LEU A 374 -44.43 -28.57 16.00
CA LEU A 374 -44.57 -27.33 16.77
C LEU A 374 -45.10 -26.21 15.88
N LEU A 375 -45.85 -25.27 16.45
CA LEU A 375 -46.19 -24.00 15.79
C LEU A 375 -44.90 -23.33 15.30
N LYS A 376 -44.83 -23.09 14.00
CA LYS A 376 -43.68 -22.50 13.34
C LYS A 376 -43.89 -21.01 13.32
N PHE A 377 -42.98 -20.36 13.99
CA PHE A 377 -42.85 -18.93 13.96
C PHE A 377 -41.96 -18.56 12.77
N ARG A 378 -42.25 -17.49 12.00
CA ARG A 378 -41.47 -17.20 10.76
C ARG A 378 -39.99 -16.97 11.09
N GLU A 379 -39.12 -17.49 10.21
CA GLU A 379 -37.67 -17.28 10.27
C GLU A 379 -37.32 -15.90 9.69
N ASP A 380 -37.59 -14.84 10.45
CA ASP A 380 -36.93 -13.55 10.26
C ASP A 380 -36.10 -13.19 11.49
N GLU A 381 -34.95 -12.57 11.26
CA GLU A 381 -34.05 -12.17 12.34
C GLU A 381 -34.62 -10.94 13.06
N ARG A 382 -35.46 -11.15 14.09
CA ARG A 382 -35.71 -10.29 15.28
C ARG A 382 -37.03 -10.72 15.95
N PRO A 383 -37.14 -10.74 17.30
CA PRO A 383 -38.44 -10.84 17.95
C PRO A 383 -39.25 -9.58 17.62
N ALA A 384 -40.34 -9.74 16.85
CA ALA A 384 -41.22 -8.64 16.45
C ALA A 384 -42.12 -8.15 17.60
N ASN A 385 -42.32 -8.98 18.63
CA ASN A 385 -43.23 -8.71 19.75
C ASN A 385 -42.48 -8.61 21.08
N PHE A 386 -43.03 -7.84 22.02
CA PHE A 386 -42.53 -7.76 23.38
C PHE A 386 -42.71 -9.11 24.08
N LEU A 387 -41.63 -9.62 24.70
CA LEU A 387 -41.66 -10.96 25.29
C LEU A 387 -42.09 -10.92 26.75
N VAL A 388 -43.04 -11.80 27.07
CA VAL A 388 -43.61 -11.96 28.41
C VAL A 388 -43.53 -13.43 28.82
N SER A 389 -43.07 -13.68 30.04
CA SER A 389 -42.94 -15.03 30.60
C SER A 389 -43.95 -15.22 31.73
N TYR A 390 -44.72 -16.29 31.66
CA TYR A 390 -45.72 -16.69 32.65
C TYR A 390 -45.12 -17.75 33.59
N ASP A 391 -44.11 -17.34 34.36
CA ASP A 391 -43.31 -18.26 35.18
C ASP A 391 -44.13 -19.05 36.23
N ASN A 392 -45.33 -18.56 36.57
CA ASN A 392 -46.26 -19.16 37.53
C ASN A 392 -47.37 -20.03 36.89
N TYR A 393 -47.27 -20.36 35.59
CA TYR A 393 -48.26 -21.17 34.87
C TYR A 393 -48.71 -22.42 35.69
N PRO A 394 -50.01 -22.68 35.82
CA PRO A 394 -51.13 -22.10 35.05
C PRO A 394 -51.69 -20.78 35.61
N ASP A 395 -51.08 -20.19 36.64
CA ASP A 395 -51.48 -18.86 37.12
C ASP A 395 -50.90 -17.76 36.22
N LEU A 396 -51.78 -17.01 35.55
CA LEU A 396 -51.41 -15.99 34.57
C LEU A 396 -51.36 -14.57 35.15
N ASN A 397 -51.65 -14.38 36.44
CA ASN A 397 -51.86 -13.06 37.04
C ASN A 397 -50.58 -12.24 37.27
N GLU A 398 -49.41 -12.88 37.27
CA GLU A 398 -48.12 -12.22 37.52
C GLU A 398 -47.12 -12.48 36.38
N PRO A 399 -47.35 -11.91 35.18
CA PRO A 399 -46.46 -12.06 34.05
C PRO A 399 -45.13 -11.30 34.25
N ARG A 400 -44.01 -11.95 33.94
CA ARG A 400 -42.68 -11.33 33.92
C ARG A 400 -42.38 -10.72 32.56
N LYS A 401 -42.26 -9.40 32.55
CA LYS A 401 -41.91 -8.56 31.39
C LYS A 401 -40.40 -8.65 31.10
N LEU A 402 -40.00 -9.07 29.90
CA LEU A 402 -38.59 -9.28 29.57
C LEU A 402 -37.98 -8.08 28.84
N LEU A 403 -37.63 -7.01 29.54
CA LEU A 403 -36.92 -5.88 28.91
C LEU A 403 -35.48 -6.19 28.51
N ASN A 404 -34.82 -7.05 29.29
CA ASN A 404 -33.45 -7.46 29.05
C ASN A 404 -33.38 -8.98 29.20
N ILE A 405 -32.78 -9.64 28.21
CA ILE A 405 -32.62 -11.09 28.15
C ILE A 405 -31.13 -11.37 28.17
N TYR A 406 -30.70 -12.22 29.10
CA TYR A 406 -29.30 -12.59 29.30
C TYR A 406 -29.07 -14.08 28.95
N PRO A 407 -27.80 -14.50 28.76
CA PRO A 407 -27.46 -15.90 28.57
C PRO A 407 -28.05 -16.81 29.65
N GLY A 408 -28.75 -17.87 29.23
CA GLY A 408 -29.45 -18.83 30.09
C GLY A 408 -30.89 -18.45 30.47
N ASP A 409 -31.36 -17.26 30.12
CA ASP A 409 -32.77 -16.91 30.31
C ASP A 409 -33.66 -17.79 29.42
N SER A 410 -34.79 -18.21 29.98
CA SER A 410 -35.83 -19.00 29.32
C SER A 410 -37.16 -18.26 29.41
N LEU A 411 -38.09 -18.59 28.50
CA LEU A 411 -39.44 -18.05 28.45
C LEU A 411 -40.46 -19.17 28.59
N LEU A 412 -41.48 -18.94 29.42
CA LEU A 412 -42.67 -19.80 29.55
C LEU A 412 -43.88 -19.06 28.99
N THR A 413 -44.53 -19.60 27.97
CA THR A 413 -45.74 -18.98 27.39
C THR A 413 -46.96 -19.18 28.28
N ARG A 414 -48.03 -18.42 28.02
CA ARG A 414 -49.32 -18.58 28.71
C ARG A 414 -50.02 -19.93 28.49
N PHE A 415 -49.50 -20.76 27.57
CA PHE A 415 -49.99 -22.11 27.27
C PHE A 415 -49.11 -23.21 27.87
N GLY A 416 -48.06 -22.86 28.63
CA GLY A 416 -47.15 -23.82 29.26
C GLY A 416 -46.00 -24.30 28.37
N ILE A 417 -45.78 -23.67 27.21
CA ILE A 417 -44.66 -24.00 26.31
C ILE A 417 -43.38 -23.32 26.82
N VAL A 418 -42.30 -24.09 26.95
CA VAL A 418 -41.01 -23.59 27.46
C VAL A 418 -40.01 -23.42 26.31
N TYR A 419 -39.55 -22.19 26.09
CA TYR A 419 -38.41 -21.88 25.24
C TYR A 419 -37.15 -21.72 26.10
N ARG A 420 -36.17 -22.60 25.90
CA ARG A 420 -34.95 -22.66 26.72
C ARG A 420 -33.81 -21.90 26.07
N ASP A 421 -32.93 -21.37 26.91
CA ASP A 421 -31.65 -20.77 26.50
C ASP A 421 -31.80 -19.79 25.32
N LEU A 422 -32.61 -18.74 25.49
CA LEU A 422 -32.85 -17.72 24.44
C LEU A 422 -31.51 -17.17 23.89
N ILE A 423 -30.52 -17.07 24.77
CA ILE A 423 -29.10 -16.94 24.43
C ILE A 423 -28.36 -18.09 25.12
N LYS A 424 -27.53 -18.81 24.38
CA LYS A 424 -26.80 -20.00 24.83
C LYS A 424 -25.29 -19.78 24.79
N GLU A 425 -24.60 -20.34 25.78
CA GLU A 425 -23.14 -20.46 25.77
C GLU A 425 -22.72 -21.81 25.18
N ILE A 426 -21.84 -21.76 24.17
CA ILE A 426 -21.24 -22.94 23.55
C ILE A 426 -19.72 -22.83 23.57
N THR A 427 -19.03 -23.97 23.59
CA THR A 427 -17.58 -24.01 23.39
C THR A 427 -17.29 -24.30 21.93
N THR A 428 -16.63 -23.36 21.26
CA THR A 428 -16.22 -23.47 19.85
C THR A 428 -14.71 -23.66 19.77
N ARG A 429 -14.27 -24.45 18.79
CA ARG A 429 -12.86 -24.64 18.45
C ARG A 429 -12.54 -23.95 17.14
N ASP A 430 -11.59 -23.03 17.18
CA ASP A 430 -10.97 -22.46 16.00
C ASP A 430 -9.66 -23.22 15.70
N THR A 431 -9.49 -23.68 14.47
CA THR A 431 -8.35 -24.49 14.04
C THR A 431 -7.53 -23.72 13.04
N VAL A 432 -6.30 -23.37 13.42
CA VAL A 432 -5.39 -22.59 12.58
C VAL A 432 -4.22 -23.46 12.15
N THR A 433 -4.00 -23.53 10.85
CA THR A 433 -2.91 -24.29 10.22
C THR A 433 -1.89 -23.33 9.62
N ARG A 434 -0.60 -23.64 9.81
CA ARG A 434 0.53 -22.90 9.26
C ARG A 434 1.51 -23.89 8.62
N GLU A 435 1.86 -23.65 7.37
CA GLU A 435 2.96 -24.33 6.69
C GLU A 435 4.25 -23.57 7.00
N ILE A 436 5.30 -24.31 7.37
CA ILE A 436 6.61 -23.77 7.73
C ILE A 436 7.63 -24.53 6.92
N GLU A 437 8.51 -23.78 6.24
CA GLU A 437 9.64 -24.36 5.54
C GLU A 437 10.56 -25.09 6.53
N ASP A 438 10.92 -26.32 6.19
CA ASP A 438 11.87 -27.16 6.93
C ASP A 438 13.24 -27.02 6.27
N ILE A 439 14.14 -26.22 6.84
CA ILE A 439 15.41 -25.86 6.21
C ILE A 439 16.42 -26.98 6.43
N ASP A 440 16.82 -27.67 5.37
CA ASP A 440 17.83 -28.74 5.45
C ASP A 440 19.25 -28.16 5.59
N SER A 441 19.55 -27.11 4.83
CA SER A 441 20.85 -26.43 4.94
C SER A 441 20.81 -24.95 4.59
N VAL A 442 21.69 -24.19 5.23
CA VAL A 442 21.98 -22.78 4.88
C VAL A 442 23.41 -22.69 4.39
N ILE A 443 23.59 -22.15 3.19
CA ILE A 443 24.90 -21.92 2.58
C ILE A 443 25.21 -20.43 2.65
N THR A 444 26.27 -20.07 3.37
CA THR A 444 26.82 -18.71 3.39
C THR A 444 28.10 -18.67 2.56
N LEU A 445 28.11 -17.82 1.54
CA LEU A 445 29.25 -17.54 0.67
C LEU A 445 29.92 -16.23 1.11
N TYR A 446 31.21 -16.27 1.40
CA TYR A 446 32.05 -15.10 1.62
C TYR A 446 32.82 -14.75 0.35
N THR A 447 32.72 -13.51 -0.09
CA THR A 447 33.47 -12.97 -1.24
C THR A 447 34.19 -11.68 -0.86
N ASN A 448 35.11 -11.23 -1.72
CA ASN A 448 35.66 -9.88 -1.57
C ASN A 448 34.62 -8.86 -2.05
N LYS A 449 34.52 -7.73 -1.36
CA LYS A 449 33.60 -6.67 -1.76
C LYS A 449 34.02 -6.10 -3.12
N ILE A 450 33.09 -6.13 -4.07
CA ILE A 450 33.25 -5.45 -5.35
C ILE A 450 33.00 -3.97 -5.08
N ILE A 451 34.03 -3.15 -5.27
CA ILE A 451 33.95 -1.69 -5.09
C ILE A 451 33.25 -1.07 -6.28
N THR A 452 33.64 -1.51 -7.48
CA THR A 452 33.11 -0.99 -8.74
C THR A 452 33.45 -1.92 -9.89
N VAL A 453 32.65 -1.83 -10.94
CA VAL A 453 32.89 -2.44 -12.25
C VAL A 453 33.00 -1.30 -13.24
N THR A 454 34.09 -1.22 -13.98
CA THR A 454 34.34 -0.16 -14.97
C THR A 454 34.90 -0.75 -16.25
N ASP A 455 34.85 0.00 -17.35
CA ASP A 455 35.48 -0.42 -18.60
C ASP A 455 37.02 -0.44 -18.49
N GLU A 456 37.68 -1.33 -19.25
CA GLU A 456 39.14 -1.46 -19.30
C GLU A 456 39.87 -0.12 -19.58
N GLU A 457 39.19 0.79 -20.26
CA GLU A 457 39.65 2.13 -20.64
C GLU A 457 39.94 3.05 -19.45
N PHE A 458 39.44 2.72 -18.26
CA PHE A 458 39.68 3.51 -17.06
C PHE A 458 41.13 3.44 -16.57
N THR A 459 41.88 2.40 -16.98
CA THR A 459 43.24 2.11 -16.49
C THR A 459 44.38 2.78 -17.27
N THR A 460 44.10 3.34 -18.45
CA THR A 460 45.16 3.79 -19.38
C THR A 460 45.51 5.28 -19.26
N SER A 461 44.61 6.12 -18.73
CA SER A 461 44.76 7.58 -18.67
C SER A 461 44.08 8.22 -17.45
N ASN A 462 44.78 8.35 -16.33
CA ASN A 462 44.19 8.83 -15.07
C ASN A 462 44.16 10.36 -14.91
N SER A 463 44.34 11.12 -16.00
CA SER A 463 44.39 12.57 -15.93
C SER A 463 43.09 13.24 -16.39
N TYR A 464 42.55 14.13 -15.57
CA TYR A 464 41.33 14.88 -15.84
C TYR A 464 41.62 16.38 -15.99
N ASN A 465 40.91 17.02 -16.90
CA ASN A 465 40.90 18.48 -17.02
C ASN A 465 40.04 19.08 -15.91
N ILE A 466 40.50 20.18 -15.33
CA ILE A 466 39.84 20.83 -14.20
C ILE A 466 39.04 22.04 -14.68
N ALA A 467 37.77 22.10 -14.28
CA ALA A 467 36.94 23.29 -14.30
C ALA A 467 36.40 23.61 -12.90
N LYS A 468 36.10 24.88 -12.65
CA LYS A 468 35.50 25.37 -11.41
C LYS A 468 34.27 26.19 -11.76
N ALA A 469 33.13 25.84 -11.18
CA ALA A 469 31.94 26.67 -11.13
C ALA A 469 32.01 27.53 -9.87
N GLU A 470 31.76 28.83 -9.99
CA GLU A 470 31.71 29.77 -8.88
C GLU A 470 30.48 30.65 -8.99
N TRP A 471 29.72 30.70 -7.91
CA TRP A 471 28.54 31.53 -7.73
C TRP A 471 28.80 32.53 -6.61
N ASN A 472 28.44 33.78 -6.87
CA ASN A 472 28.33 34.81 -5.85
C ASN A 472 26.89 35.29 -5.86
N GLY A 473 26.26 35.40 -4.70
CA GLY A 473 24.89 35.89 -4.56
C GLY A 473 24.66 36.49 -3.19
N ILE A 474 23.41 36.81 -2.87
CA ILE A 474 23.00 37.37 -1.59
C ILE A 474 21.92 36.49 -0.98
N ASP A 475 22.11 36.09 0.28
CA ASP A 475 21.10 35.34 1.03
C ASP A 475 19.80 36.18 1.15
N PRO A 476 18.66 35.72 0.62
CA PRO A 476 17.42 36.48 0.69
C PRO A 476 16.87 36.61 2.12
N ALA A 477 17.22 35.70 3.04
CA ALA A 477 16.81 35.74 4.44
C ALA A 477 17.73 36.60 5.32
N THR A 478 19.05 36.59 5.07
CA THR A 478 20.04 37.26 5.93
C THR A 478 20.71 38.48 5.30
N SER A 479 20.54 38.69 3.99
CA SER A 479 21.23 39.71 3.17
C SER A 479 22.76 39.62 3.24
N ALA A 480 23.31 38.44 3.54
CA ALA A 480 24.74 38.18 3.54
C ALA A 480 25.22 37.79 2.14
N ASP A 481 26.46 38.19 1.79
CA ASP A 481 27.11 37.70 0.57
C ASP A 481 27.32 36.18 0.70
N ILE A 482 26.74 35.42 -0.23
CA ILE A 482 26.97 33.98 -0.38
C ILE A 482 28.01 33.79 -1.50
N ARG A 483 29.07 33.05 -1.21
CA ARG A 483 30.00 32.54 -2.23
C ARG A 483 30.01 31.03 -2.17
N GLU A 484 29.64 30.39 -3.26
CA GLU A 484 29.72 28.93 -3.41
C GLU A 484 30.55 28.56 -4.63
N TYR A 485 31.14 27.38 -4.59
CA TYR A 485 31.92 26.85 -5.70
C TYR A 485 31.78 25.33 -5.79
N ASP A 486 32.13 24.79 -6.95
CA ASP A 486 32.29 23.36 -7.17
C ASP A 486 33.34 23.08 -8.26
N TYR A 487 34.07 21.97 -8.14
CA TYR A 487 35.05 21.53 -9.13
C TYR A 487 34.47 20.46 -10.03
N HIS A 488 34.69 20.57 -11.34
CA HIS A 488 34.33 19.57 -12.32
C HIS A 488 35.59 19.02 -12.99
N PHE A 489 35.65 17.70 -13.12
CA PHE A 489 36.80 17.01 -13.69
C PHE A 489 36.35 16.23 -14.91
N PHE A 490 36.89 16.58 -16.07
CA PHE A 490 36.47 15.99 -17.34
C PHE A 490 37.63 15.30 -18.06
N ARG A 491 37.35 14.13 -18.62
CA ARG A 491 38.27 13.38 -19.48
C ARG A 491 37.54 12.93 -20.73
N GLN A 492 38.25 12.93 -21.86
CA GLN A 492 37.77 12.30 -23.08
C GLN A 492 38.41 10.91 -23.21
N GLY A 493 37.62 9.87 -23.49
CA GLY A 493 38.10 8.52 -23.75
C GLY A 493 39.04 8.45 -24.97
N GLU A 494 39.94 7.46 -24.99
CA GLU A 494 40.92 7.25 -26.06
C GLU A 494 40.36 6.40 -27.24
N SER A 495 39.43 5.48 -26.98
CA SER A 495 38.88 4.51 -27.94
C SER A 495 37.56 4.99 -28.57
N GLU A 496 36.52 5.23 -27.76
CA GLU A 496 35.17 5.62 -28.22
C GLU A 496 34.97 7.14 -28.23
N GLY A 497 35.78 7.84 -27.44
CA GLY A 497 35.81 9.30 -27.39
C GLY A 497 34.78 9.93 -26.45
N HIS A 498 34.12 9.15 -25.61
CA HIS A 498 33.09 9.63 -24.67
C HIS A 498 33.64 10.74 -23.77
N ILE A 499 32.77 11.65 -23.32
CA ILE A 499 33.11 12.59 -22.25
C ILE A 499 32.74 11.97 -20.92
N TYR A 500 33.75 11.75 -20.10
CA TYR A 500 33.61 11.31 -18.71
C TYR A 500 33.69 12.51 -17.77
N GLN A 501 32.83 12.51 -16.75
CA GLN A 501 32.88 13.41 -15.60
C GLN A 501 33.21 12.60 -14.35
N LEU A 502 34.22 13.02 -13.59
CA LEU A 502 34.55 12.36 -12.32
C LEU A 502 33.51 12.75 -11.25
N ILE A 503 32.80 11.76 -10.71
CA ILE A 503 31.78 11.93 -9.68
C ILE A 503 32.00 10.94 -8.53
N HIS A 504 31.51 11.28 -7.35
CA HIS A 504 31.26 10.30 -6.30
C HIS A 504 29.83 9.79 -6.47
N PRO A 505 29.62 8.48 -6.75
CA PRO A 505 28.29 7.91 -6.76
C PRO A 505 27.55 8.27 -5.48
N SER A 506 26.27 8.60 -5.60
CA SER A 506 25.50 9.03 -4.43
C SER A 506 24.06 8.52 -4.49
N TYR A 507 23.52 8.22 -3.31
CA TYR A 507 22.25 7.51 -3.13
C TYR A 507 21.42 8.22 -2.05
N PHE A 508 20.11 8.36 -2.23
CA PHE A 508 19.27 9.07 -1.26
C PHE A 508 19.02 8.20 -0.02
N LYS A 509 18.92 8.80 1.17
CA LYS A 509 18.71 8.08 2.44
C LYS A 509 17.23 7.72 2.67
N HIS A 510 16.96 6.61 3.37
CA HIS A 510 15.61 6.07 3.64
C HIS A 510 14.71 6.97 4.53
N TYR A 511 13.38 6.78 4.47
CA TYR A 511 12.39 7.41 5.35
C TYR A 511 12.66 7.06 6.82
N GLY A 512 13.06 8.05 7.61
CA GLY A 512 13.47 7.86 9.00
C GLY A 512 14.82 8.49 9.33
N TYR A 513 15.64 8.80 8.31
CA TYR A 513 16.77 9.72 8.42
C TYR A 513 16.40 11.17 8.09
N HIS A 514 15.13 11.41 7.78
CA HIS A 514 14.59 12.71 7.49
C HIS A 514 13.40 12.91 8.42
N ASP A 515 13.46 13.96 9.23
CA ASP A 515 12.50 14.22 10.32
C ASP A 515 11.06 14.42 9.83
N ASN A 516 10.84 14.68 8.53
CA ASN A 516 9.52 14.85 7.98
C ASN A 516 9.38 14.38 6.52
N ILE A 517 8.28 13.69 6.23
CA ILE A 517 7.95 13.19 4.89
C ILE A 517 7.76 14.35 3.89
N ASP A 518 7.27 15.49 4.40
CA ASP A 518 7.06 16.72 3.65
C ASP A 518 8.38 17.36 3.18
N ASP A 519 9.52 17.11 3.83
CA ASP A 519 10.83 17.64 3.40
C ASP A 519 11.42 16.88 2.21
N ILE A 520 10.96 15.65 1.97
CA ILE A 520 11.30 14.84 0.80
C ILE A 520 10.33 15.15 -0.35
N ILE A 521 9.03 15.28 -0.04
CA ILE A 521 7.95 15.40 -1.04
C ILE A 521 7.74 16.84 -1.51
N ASN A 522 7.70 17.83 -0.60
CA ASN A 522 7.41 19.22 -0.96
C ASN A 522 8.69 19.97 -1.29
N GLY A 523 9.45 19.49 -2.27
CA GLY A 523 10.72 20.06 -2.73
C GLY A 523 10.70 21.57 -2.92
N SER A 524 10.79 22.34 -1.83
CA SER A 524 11.16 23.73 -1.92
C SER A 524 12.63 23.70 -2.31
N PRO A 525 13.02 24.26 -3.46
CA PRO A 525 14.42 24.29 -3.90
C PRO A 525 15.34 24.99 -2.89
N LEU A 526 14.75 25.70 -1.91
CA LEU A 526 15.42 26.42 -0.83
C LEU A 526 15.49 25.65 0.50
N ALA A 527 14.96 24.41 0.58
CA ALA A 527 14.90 23.60 1.81
C ALA A 527 16.04 22.58 1.94
N PHE A 528 17.21 22.84 1.35
CA PHE A 528 18.46 22.20 1.75
C PHE A 528 19.00 22.93 2.98
N THR A 529 18.36 22.75 4.13
CA THR A 529 18.84 23.34 5.39
C THR A 529 20.03 22.55 5.95
N ASP A 530 20.92 23.26 6.65
CA ASP A 530 22.31 22.90 6.96
C ASP A 530 22.56 21.62 7.79
N GLU A 531 21.54 20.94 8.32
CA GLU A 531 21.77 19.92 9.36
C GLU A 531 21.83 18.46 8.85
N GLU A 532 21.27 18.10 7.68
CA GLU A 532 21.30 16.70 7.22
C GLU A 532 21.40 16.53 5.68
N ASN A 533 22.58 16.13 5.19
CA ASN A 533 22.75 15.73 3.79
C ASN A 533 21.82 14.55 3.44
N LYS A 534 20.90 14.79 2.49
CA LYS A 534 19.90 13.81 2.02
C LYS A 534 20.46 12.67 1.17
N PHE A 535 21.69 12.83 0.69
CA PHE A 535 22.43 11.81 -0.05
C PHE A 535 23.58 11.27 0.79
N TRP A 536 23.79 9.96 0.69
CA TRP A 536 25.06 9.34 1.02
C TRP A 536 25.94 9.30 -0.24
N TYR A 537 27.24 9.47 -0.06
CA TYR A 537 28.23 9.47 -1.13
C TYR A 537 29.22 8.34 -0.91
N GLU A 538 29.58 7.67 -1.99
CA GLU A 538 30.71 6.73 -2.00
C GLU A 538 32.03 7.45 -1.76
N THR A 539 32.94 6.81 -1.02
CA THR A 539 34.26 7.37 -0.72
C THR A 539 35.10 7.55 -1.97
N PHE A 540 34.92 6.68 -2.98
CA PHE A 540 35.74 6.66 -4.19
C PHE A 540 35.04 7.35 -5.35
N ALA A 541 35.80 8.14 -6.11
CA ALA A 541 35.31 8.82 -7.30
C ALA A 541 35.47 7.93 -8.54
N ARG A 542 34.43 7.85 -9.37
CA ARG A 542 34.42 7.13 -10.66
C ARG A 542 34.07 8.07 -11.82
N GLY A 543 34.47 7.71 -13.02
CA GLY A 543 34.05 8.45 -14.22
C GLY A 543 32.66 8.03 -14.66
N ASP A 544 31.72 8.96 -14.62
CA ASP A 544 30.40 8.82 -15.20
C ASP A 544 30.40 9.33 -16.65
N ILE A 545 29.67 8.65 -17.55
CA ILE A 545 29.57 9.07 -18.95
C ILE A 545 28.61 10.27 -19.02
N LEU A 546 29.16 11.47 -19.17
CA LEU A 546 28.39 12.68 -19.38
C LEU A 546 27.81 12.74 -20.79
N PHE A 547 28.62 12.42 -21.80
CA PHE A 547 28.20 12.39 -23.20
C PHE A 547 28.74 11.15 -23.91
N TYR A 548 27.83 10.32 -24.39
CA TYR A 548 28.14 9.24 -25.32
C TYR A 548 28.56 9.81 -26.68
N SER A 549 29.47 9.11 -27.35
CA SER A 549 29.98 9.49 -28.66
C SER A 549 30.34 8.27 -29.49
N VAL A 550 30.15 8.36 -30.80
CA VAL A 550 30.59 7.33 -31.73
C VAL A 550 31.62 7.93 -32.68
N GLY A 551 32.86 7.46 -32.59
CA GLY A 551 33.98 8.00 -33.37
C GLY A 551 34.25 9.48 -33.10
N ASN A 552 34.18 9.91 -31.83
CA ASN A 552 34.34 11.30 -31.38
C ASN A 552 33.25 12.29 -31.86
N ASN A 553 32.06 11.80 -32.21
CA ASN A 553 30.95 12.65 -32.65
C ASN A 553 29.67 12.41 -31.82
N LEU A 554 28.89 13.48 -31.65
CA LEU A 554 27.48 13.44 -31.27
C LEU A 554 26.64 13.18 -32.52
N ARG A 555 25.60 12.35 -32.38
CA ARG A 555 24.71 11.96 -33.48
C ARG A 555 23.26 12.21 -33.09
N ASP A 556 22.51 12.85 -33.97
CA ASP A 556 21.07 13.05 -33.80
C ASP A 556 20.32 11.71 -33.81
N GLY A 557 19.39 11.56 -32.87
CA GLY A 557 18.59 10.35 -32.68
C GLY A 557 19.23 9.31 -31.76
N GLU A 558 20.42 9.57 -31.20
CA GLU A 558 21.09 8.64 -30.27
C GLU A 558 20.22 8.40 -29.04
N LEU A 559 20.07 7.13 -28.65
CA LEU A 559 19.37 6.66 -27.47
C LEU A 559 20.16 5.53 -26.81
N VAL A 560 20.46 5.70 -25.52
CA VAL A 560 21.09 4.67 -24.68
C VAL A 560 20.30 4.56 -23.40
N GLU A 561 19.82 3.36 -23.10
CA GLU A 561 19.11 3.03 -21.87
C GLU A 561 19.90 1.97 -21.10
N THR A 562 20.03 2.16 -19.79
CA THR A 562 20.70 1.23 -18.89
C THR A 562 19.84 1.00 -17.66
N ASP A 563 19.97 -0.20 -17.10
CA ASP A 563 19.28 -0.65 -15.89
C ASP A 563 20.33 -1.36 -15.04
N THR A 564 20.47 -0.96 -13.76
CA THR A 564 21.42 -1.57 -12.84
C THR A 564 20.88 -1.58 -11.42
N THR A 565 21.24 -2.60 -10.64
CA THR A 565 20.95 -2.67 -9.19
C THR A 565 22.24 -2.44 -8.39
N MET A 566 22.16 -1.60 -7.36
CA MET A 566 23.27 -1.21 -6.49
C MET A 566 22.94 -1.53 -5.04
N VAL A 567 23.79 -2.32 -4.39
CA VAL A 567 23.68 -2.68 -2.97
C VAL A 567 24.59 -1.79 -2.15
N THR A 568 24.04 -1.02 -1.21
CA THR A 568 24.80 -0.12 -0.34
C THR A 568 24.57 -0.45 1.13
N GLN A 569 25.37 0.11 2.03
CA GLN A 569 25.15 -0.05 3.48
C GLN A 569 23.83 0.58 3.99
N PHE A 570 23.16 1.40 3.17
CA PHE A 570 21.92 2.11 3.54
C PHE A 570 20.66 1.53 2.87
N GLY A 571 20.82 0.66 1.88
CA GLY A 571 19.74 0.06 1.12
C GLY A 571 20.16 -0.40 -0.27
N ASP A 572 19.26 -1.12 -0.92
CA ASP A 572 19.43 -1.63 -2.27
C ASP A 572 18.66 -0.73 -3.24
N TYR A 573 19.30 -0.26 -4.31
CA TYR A 573 18.72 0.69 -5.26
C TYR A 573 18.64 0.09 -6.64
N HIS A 574 17.50 0.20 -7.29
CA HIS A 574 17.34 -0.01 -8.71
C HIS A 574 17.51 1.33 -9.44
N ILE A 575 18.37 1.38 -10.46
CA ILE A 575 18.72 2.60 -11.18
C ILE A 575 18.47 2.39 -12.66
N GLU A 576 17.61 3.23 -13.21
CA GLU A 576 17.33 3.30 -14.64
C GLU A 576 17.89 4.62 -15.19
N GLU A 577 18.68 4.55 -16.25
CA GLU A 577 19.22 5.74 -16.92
C GLU A 577 18.83 5.75 -18.40
N SER A 578 18.50 6.93 -18.92
CA SER A 578 18.18 7.17 -20.32
C SER A 578 18.95 8.39 -20.83
N TYR A 579 19.67 8.22 -21.93
CA TYR A 579 20.42 9.25 -22.62
C TYR A 579 19.87 9.41 -24.04
N ALA A 580 19.48 10.63 -24.41
CA ALA A 580 18.95 10.92 -25.74
C ALA A 580 19.60 12.17 -26.36
N VAL A 581 19.90 12.12 -27.66
CA VAL A 581 20.45 13.26 -28.42
C VAL A 581 19.50 13.66 -29.54
N ASN A 582 19.18 14.94 -29.62
CA ASN A 582 18.39 15.51 -30.70
C ASN A 582 19.04 16.76 -31.28
N THR A 583 18.85 17.00 -32.57
CA THR A 583 19.09 18.33 -33.17
C THR A 583 18.04 19.32 -32.68
N ASP A 584 18.47 20.52 -32.34
CA ASP A 584 17.60 21.59 -31.86
C ASP A 584 18.15 22.97 -32.24
N THR A 585 17.34 24.01 -32.08
CA THR A 585 17.75 25.40 -32.22
C THR A 585 17.22 26.22 -31.06
N ILE A 586 18.11 26.91 -30.34
CA ILE A 586 17.72 27.72 -29.18
C ILE A 586 18.10 29.19 -29.36
N SER A 587 17.28 30.10 -28.83
CA SER A 587 17.54 31.55 -28.89
C SER A 587 17.76 32.13 -27.49
N ILE A 588 18.95 32.68 -27.23
CA ILE A 588 19.34 33.26 -25.94
C ILE A 588 19.76 34.70 -26.20
N ALA A 589 19.21 35.65 -25.44
CA ALA A 589 19.46 37.09 -25.58
C ALA A 589 19.37 37.61 -27.03
N GLY A 590 18.47 37.04 -27.84
CA GLY A 590 18.26 37.42 -29.25
C GLY A 590 19.24 36.81 -30.26
N THR A 591 20.17 35.95 -29.84
CA THR A 591 21.04 35.17 -30.72
C THR A 591 20.55 33.73 -30.81
N THR A 592 20.37 33.22 -32.03
CA THR A 592 19.94 31.83 -32.27
C THR A 592 21.15 30.94 -32.54
N TYR A 593 21.22 29.83 -31.81
CA TYR A 593 22.29 28.83 -31.89
C TYR A 593 21.72 27.52 -32.44
N PRO A 594 22.26 26.97 -33.54
CA PRO A 594 22.06 25.58 -33.88
C PRO A 594 22.83 24.70 -32.89
N CYS A 595 22.18 23.70 -32.32
CA CYS A 595 22.73 22.93 -31.21
C CYS A 595 22.28 21.46 -31.22
N PHE A 596 23.02 20.63 -30.51
CA PHE A 596 22.50 19.34 -30.05
C PHE A 596 21.87 19.53 -28.68
N ARG A 597 20.63 19.09 -28.51
CA ARG A 597 19.96 18.94 -27.22
C ARG A 597 20.21 17.53 -26.72
N VAL A 598 20.92 17.42 -25.61
CA VAL A 598 21.15 16.17 -24.90
C VAL A 598 20.23 16.12 -23.70
N THR A 599 19.45 15.04 -23.58
CA THR A 599 18.58 14.77 -22.43
C THR A 599 19.11 13.55 -21.69
N ARG A 600 19.42 13.70 -20.41
CA ARG A 600 19.77 12.61 -19.50
C ARG A 600 18.68 12.49 -18.45
N ILE A 601 18.15 11.29 -18.24
CA ILE A 601 17.19 10.99 -17.18
C ILE A 601 17.78 9.85 -16.35
N MET A 602 17.74 10.00 -15.04
CA MET A 602 18.05 8.93 -14.09
C MET A 602 16.87 8.78 -13.13
N THR A 603 16.35 7.57 -12.97
CA THR A 603 15.40 7.21 -11.93
C THR A 603 16.11 6.24 -10.98
N MET A 604 16.12 6.56 -9.69
CA MET A 604 16.69 5.72 -8.65
C MET A 604 15.56 5.33 -7.69
N THR A 605 15.34 4.03 -7.53
CA THR A 605 14.28 3.44 -6.73
C THR A 605 14.86 2.63 -5.58
N LEU A 606 14.51 2.97 -4.34
CA LEU A 606 14.93 2.21 -3.16
C LEU A 606 14.09 0.93 -3.05
N LEU A 607 14.73 -0.22 -3.27
CA LEU A 607 14.14 -1.54 -3.15
C LEU A 607 13.75 -1.78 -1.69
N GLY A 608 12.48 -2.14 -1.47
CA GLY A 608 11.88 -2.22 -0.14
C GLY A 608 10.63 -1.35 -0.06
N ASN A 609 10.78 -0.06 0.24
CA ASN A 609 9.65 0.86 0.33
C ASN A 609 9.22 1.47 -1.02
N GLY A 610 9.96 1.23 -2.10
CA GLY A 610 9.55 1.55 -3.47
C GLY A 610 9.52 3.04 -3.78
N VAL A 611 10.29 3.85 -3.04
CA VAL A 611 10.36 5.30 -3.29
C VAL A 611 11.36 5.60 -4.37
N GLU A 612 10.98 6.53 -5.23
CA GLU A 612 11.73 6.92 -6.41
C GLU A 612 12.23 8.36 -6.30
N TYR A 613 13.47 8.55 -6.73
CA TYR A 613 14.06 9.84 -6.99
C TYR A 613 14.45 9.93 -8.47
N GLY A 614 13.88 10.90 -9.17
CA GLY A 614 14.16 11.18 -10.57
C GLY A 614 15.01 12.43 -10.74
N GLU A 615 15.99 12.38 -11.64
CA GLU A 615 16.74 13.53 -12.14
C GLU A 615 16.65 13.60 -13.65
N ARG A 616 16.47 14.81 -14.16
CA ARG A 616 16.48 15.06 -15.60
C ARG A 616 17.34 16.27 -15.91
N ASN A 617 18.39 16.07 -16.69
CA ASN A 617 19.26 17.10 -17.22
C ASN A 617 18.98 17.30 -18.71
N VAL A 618 18.83 18.55 -19.13
CA VAL A 618 18.71 18.92 -20.53
C VAL A 618 19.77 19.96 -20.86
N SER A 619 20.77 19.57 -21.64
CA SER A 619 21.88 20.44 -22.07
C SER A 619 21.76 20.77 -23.55
N TRP A 620 21.92 22.05 -23.91
CA TRP A 620 22.02 22.50 -25.30
C TRP A 620 23.47 22.84 -25.62
N LEU A 621 24.05 22.10 -26.56
CA LEU A 621 25.45 22.19 -26.97
C LEU A 621 25.56 22.93 -28.30
N ALA A 622 26.21 24.09 -28.34
CA ALA A 622 26.43 24.86 -29.56
C ALA A 622 27.88 24.78 -30.04
N ASP A 623 28.06 24.69 -31.36
CA ASP A 623 29.36 24.57 -32.00
C ASP A 623 30.28 25.77 -31.67
N GLY A 624 31.52 25.46 -31.27
CA GLY A 624 32.55 26.41 -30.90
C GLY A 624 32.41 27.05 -29.51
N ILE A 625 31.33 26.75 -28.77
CA ILE A 625 31.05 27.33 -27.45
C ILE A 625 31.03 26.27 -26.36
N GLY A 626 30.31 25.17 -26.56
CA GLY A 626 29.99 24.21 -25.50
C GLY A 626 28.52 24.32 -25.08
N VAL A 627 28.27 24.17 -23.77
CA VAL A 627 26.93 24.29 -23.19
C VAL A 627 26.45 25.74 -23.24
N VAL A 628 25.38 26.03 -23.98
CA VAL A 628 24.75 27.37 -24.03
C VAL A 628 23.53 27.50 -23.13
N LYS A 629 22.88 26.38 -22.82
CA LYS A 629 21.82 26.28 -21.83
C LYS A 629 21.91 24.94 -21.13
N ASP A 630 21.63 24.91 -19.83
CA ASP A 630 21.54 23.67 -19.06
C ASP A 630 20.35 23.76 -18.10
N ALA A 631 19.42 22.82 -18.16
CA ALA A 631 18.22 22.80 -17.31
C ALA A 631 18.15 21.50 -16.51
N VAL A 632 17.91 21.63 -15.21
CA VAL A 632 17.84 20.50 -14.28
C VAL A 632 16.45 20.43 -13.70
N TYR A 633 15.90 19.23 -13.68
CA TYR A 633 14.63 18.90 -13.05
C TYR A 633 14.83 17.74 -12.08
N THR A 634 14.04 17.74 -11.02
CA THR A 634 14.01 16.69 -10.01
C THR A 634 12.58 16.20 -9.82
N ARG A 635 12.41 14.96 -9.41
CA ARG A 635 11.11 14.34 -9.13
C ARG A 635 11.26 13.42 -7.93
N TRP A 636 10.25 13.38 -7.08
CA TRP A 636 10.11 12.35 -6.04
C TRP A 636 8.80 11.61 -6.24
N SER A 637 8.77 10.31 -5.95
CA SER A 637 7.52 9.55 -5.90
C SER A 637 6.63 10.14 -4.81
N GLU A 638 5.38 10.45 -5.16
CA GLU A 638 4.40 10.96 -4.19
C GLU A 638 3.81 9.82 -3.34
N PRO A 639 3.24 10.12 -2.16
CA PRO A 639 2.50 9.12 -1.40
C PRO A 639 1.30 8.54 -2.17
N PHE A 640 0.88 7.33 -1.81
CA PHE A 640 -0.20 6.55 -2.48
C PHE A 640 -1.58 7.23 -2.58
N TRP A 641 -1.77 8.40 -1.95
CA TRP A 641 -3.01 9.18 -1.98
C TRP A 641 -2.95 10.40 -2.91
N SER A 642 -1.81 10.68 -3.54
CA SER A 642 -1.65 11.76 -4.51
C SER A 642 -1.60 11.19 -5.93
N SER A 643 -2.10 11.95 -6.90
CA SER A 643 -2.22 11.53 -8.29
C SER A 643 -1.51 12.54 -9.19
N GLY A 644 -0.19 12.61 -9.12
CA GLY A 644 0.61 13.38 -10.07
C GLY A 644 2.11 13.33 -9.79
N GLU A 645 2.83 12.38 -10.40
CA GLU A 645 4.29 12.40 -10.38
C GLU A 645 4.82 13.47 -11.36
N ASP A 646 4.91 14.73 -10.93
CA ASP A 646 5.35 15.82 -11.79
C ASP A 646 6.85 16.14 -11.63
N TRP A 647 7.51 16.39 -12.76
CA TRP A 647 8.91 16.87 -12.78
C TRP A 647 8.97 18.34 -12.37
N GLU A 648 9.66 18.64 -11.28
CA GLU A 648 9.86 20.00 -10.79
C GLU A 648 11.15 20.59 -11.36
N LEU A 649 11.12 21.87 -11.73
CA LEU A 649 12.32 22.58 -12.20
C LEU A 649 13.21 22.93 -10.99
N PHE A 650 14.49 22.55 -11.05
CA PHE A 650 15.47 22.88 -10.02
C PHE A 650 16.19 24.19 -10.34
N SER A 651 16.91 24.23 -11.47
CA SER A 651 17.58 25.44 -11.96
C SER A 651 17.88 25.39 -13.46
N VAL A 652 18.06 26.58 -14.04
CA VAL A 652 18.43 26.79 -15.44
C VAL A 652 19.64 27.70 -15.52
N LEU A 653 20.65 27.28 -16.29
CA LEU A 653 21.75 28.12 -16.73
C LEU A 653 21.52 28.57 -18.17
N GLU A 654 21.63 29.86 -18.46
CA GLU A 654 21.61 30.39 -19.83
C GLU A 654 22.86 31.23 -20.10
N LEU A 655 23.45 31.07 -21.28
CA LEU A 655 24.68 31.78 -21.66
C LEU A 655 24.48 33.30 -21.58
N ALA A 656 25.29 33.96 -20.75
CA ALA A 656 25.34 35.42 -20.67
C ALA A 656 26.55 35.99 -21.40
N GLU A 657 27.74 35.42 -21.16
CA GLU A 657 28.98 35.86 -21.79
C GLU A 657 29.96 34.70 -22.00
N PHE A 658 30.54 34.60 -23.21
CA PHE A 658 31.59 33.64 -23.52
C PHE A 658 32.92 34.36 -23.77
N ARG A 659 33.92 34.14 -22.91
CA ARG A 659 35.28 34.67 -23.07
C ARG A 659 36.25 33.53 -23.37
N PRO A 660 36.63 33.29 -24.63
CA PRO A 660 37.74 32.39 -24.93
C PRO A 660 39.03 33.03 -24.39
N LEU A 661 39.79 32.30 -23.58
CA LEU A 661 41.11 32.76 -23.14
C LEU A 661 42.03 32.82 -24.37
N ALA A 662 42.66 33.98 -24.59
CA ALA A 662 43.40 34.26 -25.82
C ALA A 662 44.49 33.20 -26.06
N LYS A 663 44.68 32.79 -27.34
CA LYS A 663 45.85 32.01 -27.78
C LYS A 663 47.10 32.64 -27.17
N GLN A 664 47.79 31.92 -26.28
CA GLN A 664 49.16 32.29 -25.94
C GLN A 664 49.94 32.35 -27.25
N VAL A 665 50.31 33.57 -27.64
CA VAL A 665 51.14 33.81 -28.81
C VAL A 665 52.43 33.03 -28.60
N ASN A 666 52.69 32.10 -29.52
CA ASN A 666 53.93 31.35 -29.69
C ASN A 666 55.16 32.24 -29.42
N LEU A 667 55.65 32.21 -28.19
CA LEU A 667 56.92 32.80 -27.78
C LEU A 667 57.77 31.68 -27.18
N GLY A 668 58.28 30.85 -28.10
CA GLY A 668 59.24 29.80 -27.83
C GLY A 668 58.61 28.51 -27.33
N LYS A 669 59.05 27.38 -27.90
CA LYS A 669 58.85 26.03 -27.40
C LYS A 669 59.44 25.89 -25.99
N MET A 670 58.75 26.41 -24.99
CA MET A 670 58.88 25.96 -23.61
C MET A 670 57.61 25.16 -23.37
N LEU A 671 57.78 23.86 -23.10
CA LEU A 671 56.66 22.97 -22.78
C LEU A 671 55.76 23.67 -21.77
N THR A 672 54.49 23.90 -22.10
CA THR A 672 53.46 24.14 -21.09
C THR A 672 53.41 22.86 -20.27
N GLN A 673 54.24 22.79 -19.24
CA GLN A 673 54.24 21.70 -18.29
C GLN A 673 52.91 21.81 -17.54
N GLN A 674 51.97 20.91 -17.87
CA GLN A 674 50.77 20.76 -17.07
C GLN A 674 51.18 20.21 -15.72
N ASN A 675 50.84 20.93 -14.65
CA ASN A 675 51.10 20.49 -13.30
C ASN A 675 50.02 19.49 -12.92
N THR A 676 50.45 18.28 -12.60
CA THR A 676 49.58 17.23 -12.12
C THR A 676 49.39 17.38 -10.61
N ILE A 677 48.13 17.41 -10.16
CA ILE A 677 47.75 17.64 -8.76
C ILE A 677 46.74 16.59 -8.29
N LYS A 678 46.63 16.39 -6.97
CA LYS A 678 45.63 15.53 -6.32
C LYS A 678 44.51 16.37 -5.71
N PHE A 679 43.46 15.71 -5.19
CA PHE A 679 42.34 16.39 -4.51
C PHE A 679 42.83 17.28 -3.36
N ASP A 680 43.70 16.75 -2.48
CA ASP A 680 44.24 17.46 -1.31
C ASP A 680 45.12 18.66 -1.70
N ASP A 681 45.70 18.68 -2.90
CA ASP A 681 46.57 19.76 -3.34
C ASP A 681 45.77 21.02 -3.78
N LEU A 682 44.47 20.89 -4.05
CA LEU A 682 43.63 21.98 -4.58
C LEU A 682 43.58 23.18 -3.62
N GLU A 683 43.52 22.94 -2.31
CA GLU A 683 43.54 24.01 -1.29
C GLU A 683 44.87 24.76 -1.21
N HIS A 684 45.95 24.21 -1.78
CA HIS A 684 47.28 24.81 -1.76
C HIS A 684 47.60 25.61 -3.03
N VAL A 685 46.69 25.63 -4.02
CA VAL A 685 46.89 26.32 -5.30
C VAL A 685 46.14 27.65 -5.32
N ALA A 686 46.89 28.75 -5.40
CA ALA A 686 46.35 30.10 -5.36
C ALA A 686 45.45 30.43 -6.57
N GLU A 687 45.67 29.81 -7.74
CA GLU A 687 44.78 30.01 -8.89
C GLU A 687 43.36 29.49 -8.68
N PHE A 688 43.14 28.60 -7.72
CA PHE A 688 41.82 28.14 -7.32
C PHE A 688 41.28 28.86 -6.07
N ASP A 689 41.84 30.01 -5.72
CA ASP A 689 41.49 30.79 -4.53
C ASP A 689 41.71 30.04 -3.20
N ASN A 690 42.57 29.01 -3.20
CA ASN A 690 42.81 28.12 -2.07
C ASN A 690 41.54 27.39 -1.58
N ASP A 691 40.56 27.20 -2.46
CA ASP A 691 39.31 26.51 -2.14
C ASP A 691 39.52 24.99 -2.11
N PRO A 692 39.26 24.28 -0.99
CA PRO A 692 39.41 22.83 -0.91
C PRO A 692 38.37 22.10 -1.75
N TYR A 693 38.69 20.87 -2.16
CA TYR A 693 37.72 19.99 -2.81
C TYR A 693 36.61 19.59 -1.84
N ARG A 694 35.38 19.58 -2.34
CA ARG A 694 34.20 19.13 -1.59
C ARG A 694 33.41 18.16 -2.45
N ILE A 695 32.91 17.11 -1.82
CA ILE A 695 32.06 16.12 -2.46
C ILE A 695 30.65 16.71 -2.58
N SER A 696 30.05 16.56 -3.75
CA SER A 696 28.72 17.07 -4.04
C SER A 696 28.07 16.23 -5.13
N ARG A 697 26.74 16.20 -5.16
CA ARG A 697 26.01 15.54 -6.24
C ARG A 697 25.95 16.47 -7.44
N LYS A 698 26.38 15.97 -8.59
CA LYS A 698 26.52 16.76 -9.83
C LYS A 698 25.59 16.21 -10.89
N ILE A 699 24.97 17.13 -11.62
CA ILE A 699 24.13 16.83 -12.76
C ILE A 699 24.57 17.72 -13.92
N GLY A 700 25.22 17.12 -14.92
CA GLY A 700 25.91 17.87 -15.96
C GLY A 700 26.94 18.85 -15.36
N ILE A 701 26.76 20.14 -15.64
CA ILE A 701 27.62 21.21 -15.11
C ILE A 701 27.03 21.91 -13.87
N GLN A 702 25.93 21.39 -13.31
CA GLN A 702 25.25 21.92 -12.14
C GLN A 702 25.45 21.01 -10.92
N ARG A 703 25.21 21.57 -9.73
CA ARG A 703 25.27 20.88 -8.43
C ARG A 703 23.86 20.81 -7.84
N ILE A 704 23.47 19.63 -7.34
CA ILE A 704 22.26 19.44 -6.54
C ILE A 704 22.71 19.21 -5.08
N GLY A 705 22.29 20.09 -4.18
CA GLY A 705 22.57 20.00 -2.73
C GLY A 705 23.83 20.73 -2.24
N GLN A 706 24.08 20.61 -0.93
CA GLN A 706 25.21 21.24 -0.25
C GLN A 706 26.50 20.42 -0.38
N PRO A 707 27.67 21.07 -0.51
CA PRO A 707 28.96 20.39 -0.63
C PRO A 707 29.48 19.92 0.74
N VAL A 708 30.02 18.70 0.80
CA VAL A 708 30.52 18.03 2.02
C VAL A 708 32.05 17.92 1.99
N LEU A 709 32.73 18.05 3.13
CA LEU A 709 34.18 17.86 3.20
C LEU A 709 34.52 16.37 3.16
N GLN A 710 35.64 16.04 2.51
CA GLN A 710 36.11 14.65 2.43
C GLN A 710 36.51 14.07 3.79
N GLU A 711 36.89 14.90 4.76
CA GLU A 711 37.25 14.49 6.13
C GLU A 711 36.06 14.05 6.98
N ASP A 712 34.82 14.32 6.55
CA ASP A 712 33.59 13.95 7.26
C ASP A 712 33.13 12.49 6.96
N PHE A 713 33.93 11.73 6.19
CA PHE A 713 33.67 10.35 5.77
C PHE A 713 34.70 9.35 6.31
#